data_AF-A0A5K7Z4Q5-F1
#
_entry.id   AF-A0A5K7Z4Q5-F1
#
_cell.length_a   1.000
_cell.length_b   1.000
_cell.length_c   1.000
_cell.angle_alpha   90.00
_cell.angle_beta   90.00
_cell.angle_gamma   90.00
#
_symmetry.space_group_name_H-M   'P 1'
#
loop_
_entity.id
_entity.type
_entity.pdbx_description
1 polymer ?
#
loop_
_entity_poly.entity_id
_entity_poly.type
_entity_poly.pdbx_seq_one_letter_code
_entity_poly.pdbx_strand_id
1 'polypeptide(L)'
;MTQHSKAVGIIFLTLLFPFLLVHEVNATETYARRTGKGCIFCHLESNGGQIKTVGFAYIRNGYRYPVSERVLEKAQSLQTPMHKTLRFVIGYLHLLAGIVFFGAIFYIHLFVKPSQLTGGIPKAERLLGLSCMAVLTITGIYLTWVRIDRWEQFFNNTFGLMLFIKILLFALMVLIGLTAVTVVHRKMKAGSQRPPSTQPDAIGADTIGQFDGANDKPAYFIHEDNIYDVTGNPKWKGGRHFGKHSAGTDLTEALSGAPHGTEVFERITCIGPAAGGTGAAKKPPSVQKVFVVMAYTNLVLIFLILVCISVWRWDFPLRLLPEMRSEAIAGQTCVDCHRTKTPGIHADWSGSVHAKVGVDCAKCHRARNTTETLKSHLDHTKIPVATVVSPTHCAGCHPQQVEEYARSKHANTHEIMWKVDHWLNDGMNNSIERTTGCYACHGTIVEVEDGRPAAGTWPNVGVGRINPDGSLGSCSSCHTRHRFSLVEARKPEACDQCHLGPDHPQIEIYNESKHGTIYHAEGDDWQWYPDDRQWKAGRDYRVPTCAACHMSAAAGVPYTHDTTERLSWETQAPRTVRPNEFKPFPAASDWKVERSKMRAVCLQCHSTTWTDDHFRNLDAVVEAYNSIYYDPAREKLDGLYEAGLLSKKNYFDEEIEWQFYELWHHEGRRARMGTAMMAPDYAWWHGFYELKHRYVHFMELVEKRDEEGKAEPFDFFPGRMESTTDTSPHTPAGSIENPRSAGSSGSR
;
A
#
# COMPACT_ATOMS: atom_id res chain seq x y z
N MET A 1 -42.59 37.98 13.70
CA MET A 1 -41.88 37.19 12.67
C MET A 1 -40.40 37.48 12.83
N THR A 2 -39.80 36.81 13.81
CA THR A 2 -38.72 37.37 14.62
C THR A 2 -37.73 36.26 14.95
N GLN A 3 -36.44 36.58 14.79
CA GLN A 3 -35.23 35.90 15.28
C GLN A 3 -34.98 34.40 14.95
N HIS A 4 -35.99 33.52 14.89
CA HIS A 4 -35.75 32.08 14.72
C HIS A 4 -35.36 31.64 13.31
N SER A 5 -35.80 32.35 12.25
CA SER A 5 -35.41 31.99 10.87
C SER A 5 -33.96 32.37 10.52
N LYS A 6 -33.34 33.31 11.23
CA LYS A 6 -31.94 33.70 10.99
C LYS A 6 -30.94 32.77 11.69
N ALA A 7 -31.30 32.19 12.83
CA ALA A 7 -30.45 31.24 13.54
C ALA A 7 -30.31 29.90 12.81
N VAL A 8 -31.38 29.41 12.16
CA VAL A 8 -31.34 28.15 11.39
C VAL A 8 -30.50 28.29 10.11
N GLY A 9 -30.55 29.45 9.45
CA GLY A 9 -29.73 29.72 8.26
C GLY A 9 -28.24 29.85 8.54
N ILE A 10 -27.87 30.45 9.68
CA ILE A 10 -26.46 30.64 10.07
C ILE A 10 -25.83 29.33 10.54
N ILE A 11 -26.56 28.48 11.28
CA ILE A 11 -26.08 27.14 11.70
C ILE A 11 -25.86 26.23 10.48
N PHE A 12 -26.72 26.30 9.46
CA PHE A 12 -26.55 25.55 8.21
C PHE A 12 -25.33 26.02 7.40
N LEU A 13 -25.04 27.33 7.39
CA LEU A 13 -23.87 27.88 6.69
C LEU A 13 -22.56 27.62 7.44
N THR A 14 -22.55 27.63 8.78
CA THR A 14 -21.33 27.34 9.57
C THR A 14 -20.96 25.86 9.58
N LEU A 15 -21.93 24.95 9.44
CA LEU A 15 -21.67 23.52 9.28
C LEU A 15 -21.09 23.18 7.90
N LEU A 16 -21.24 24.04 6.89
CA LEU A 16 -20.68 23.85 5.54
C LEU A 16 -19.25 24.41 5.39
N PHE A 17 -18.74 25.17 6.37
CA PHE A 17 -17.44 25.86 6.23
C PHE A 17 -16.19 24.94 6.27
N PRO A 18 -16.19 23.76 6.95
CA PRO A 18 -15.09 22.79 6.79
C PRO A 18 -15.06 22.12 5.41
N PHE A 19 -16.13 22.25 4.61
CA PHE A 19 -16.33 21.51 3.35
C PHE A 19 -15.73 22.21 2.11
N LEU A 20 -15.16 23.40 2.24
CA LEU A 20 -14.49 24.13 1.15
C LEU A 20 -12.99 23.84 1.04
N LEU A 21 -12.41 23.04 1.95
CA LEU A 21 -11.03 22.55 1.85
C LEU A 21 -10.99 21.19 1.14
N VAL A 22 -11.45 21.17 -0.12
CA VAL A 22 -11.29 20.01 -1.01
C VAL A 22 -9.79 19.81 -1.25
N HIS A 23 -9.21 18.79 -0.64
CA HIS A 23 -7.84 18.38 -0.95
C HIS A 23 -7.77 17.85 -2.39
N GLU A 24 -6.68 18.13 -3.10
CA GLU A 24 -6.44 17.64 -4.45
C GLU A 24 -6.58 16.10 -4.52
N VAL A 25 -7.53 15.64 -5.34
CA VAL A 25 -7.72 14.23 -5.64
C VAL A 25 -6.81 13.86 -6.81
N ASN A 26 -5.85 13.00 -6.51
CA ASN A 26 -4.82 12.54 -7.44
C ASN A 26 -5.33 11.39 -8.35
N ALA A 27 -6.56 11.48 -8.87
CA ALA A 27 -7.13 10.53 -9.82
C ALA A 27 -7.41 11.19 -11.18
N THR A 28 -6.53 12.11 -11.59
CA THR A 28 -6.63 12.87 -12.83
C THR A 28 -5.68 12.32 -13.89
N GLU A 29 -5.95 12.63 -15.16
CA GLU A 29 -5.05 12.28 -16.27
C GLU A 29 -3.64 12.87 -16.06
N THR A 30 -3.56 14.09 -15.52
CA THR A 30 -2.29 14.75 -15.17
C THR A 30 -1.50 13.97 -14.11
N TYR A 31 -2.17 13.45 -13.07
CA TYR A 31 -1.53 12.62 -12.04
C TYR A 31 -1.09 11.25 -12.60
N ALA A 32 -1.91 10.65 -13.45
CA ALA A 32 -1.60 9.40 -14.16
C ALA A 32 -0.34 9.56 -15.03
N ARG A 33 -0.20 10.67 -15.76
CA ARG A 33 1.01 11.01 -16.52
C ARG A 33 2.22 11.20 -15.61
N ARG A 34 2.07 11.94 -14.49
CA ARG A 34 3.16 12.15 -13.51
C ARG A 34 3.67 10.84 -12.88
N THR A 35 2.78 9.86 -12.68
CA THR A 35 3.12 8.57 -12.06
C THR A 35 3.43 7.46 -13.06
N GLY A 36 3.25 7.72 -14.36
CA GLY A 36 3.44 6.73 -15.42
C GLY A 36 2.43 5.57 -15.40
N LYS A 37 1.27 5.72 -14.74
CA LYS A 37 0.27 4.65 -14.59
C LYS A 37 -0.98 4.95 -15.41
N GLY A 38 -1.26 4.11 -16.42
CA GLY A 38 -2.50 4.19 -17.21
C GLY A 38 -3.71 3.55 -16.52
N CYS A 39 -4.91 3.70 -17.09
CA CYS A 39 -6.18 3.19 -16.52
C CYS A 39 -6.15 1.70 -16.16
N ILE A 40 -5.43 0.89 -16.93
CA ILE A 40 -5.25 -0.56 -16.71
C ILE A 40 -4.52 -0.91 -15.41
N PHE A 41 -3.88 0.09 -14.76
CA PHE A 41 -3.31 -0.08 -13.43
C PHE A 41 -4.42 -0.36 -12.41
N CYS A 42 -5.48 0.44 -12.39
CA CYS A 42 -6.59 0.29 -11.45
C CYS A 42 -7.70 -0.63 -11.97
N HIS A 43 -7.88 -0.71 -13.29
CA HIS A 43 -9.00 -1.41 -13.93
C HIS A 43 -8.54 -2.65 -14.69
N LEU A 44 -9.44 -3.62 -14.86
CA LEU A 44 -9.23 -4.76 -15.76
C LEU A 44 -9.03 -4.31 -17.21
N GLU A 45 -9.70 -3.25 -17.62
CA GLU A 45 -9.73 -2.74 -19.00
C GLU A 45 -9.13 -1.33 -19.09
N SER A 46 -8.59 -0.97 -20.26
CA SER A 46 -7.91 0.30 -20.53
C SER A 46 -8.86 1.50 -20.66
N ASN A 47 -10.12 1.27 -21.02
CA ASN A 47 -11.20 2.25 -21.10
C ASN A 47 -11.99 2.40 -19.78
N GLY A 48 -11.52 1.76 -18.70
CA GLY A 48 -12.25 1.65 -17.43
C GLY A 48 -13.08 0.37 -17.36
N GLY A 49 -13.50 -0.03 -16.16
CA GLY A 49 -14.20 -1.31 -15.97
C GLY A 49 -14.08 -1.83 -14.54
N GLN A 50 -14.23 -3.14 -14.34
CA GLN A 50 -14.11 -3.74 -13.01
C GLN A 50 -12.72 -3.43 -12.40
N ILE A 51 -12.73 -3.01 -11.14
CA ILE A 51 -11.55 -2.55 -10.42
C ILE A 51 -10.74 -3.76 -9.94
N LYS A 52 -9.44 -3.79 -10.22
CA LYS A 52 -8.48 -4.78 -9.72
C LYS A 52 -8.26 -4.61 -8.21
N THR A 53 -7.69 -5.62 -7.54
CA THR A 53 -7.28 -5.50 -6.13
C THR A 53 -6.38 -4.29 -5.90
N VAL A 54 -5.44 -4.02 -6.81
CA VAL A 54 -4.57 -2.83 -6.76
C VAL A 54 -5.34 -1.52 -6.93
N GLY A 55 -6.41 -1.48 -7.73
CA GLY A 55 -7.28 -0.32 -7.84
C GLY A 55 -8.10 -0.07 -6.58
N PHE A 56 -8.58 -1.13 -5.91
CA PHE A 56 -9.19 -1.02 -4.58
C PHE A 56 -8.19 -0.53 -3.54
N ALA A 57 -6.96 -1.03 -3.59
CA ALA A 57 -5.88 -0.61 -2.73
C ALA A 57 -5.48 0.87 -2.98
N TYR A 58 -5.47 1.31 -4.24
CA TYR A 58 -5.23 2.71 -4.62
C TYR A 58 -6.30 3.67 -4.07
N ILE A 59 -7.58 3.30 -4.18
CA ILE A 59 -8.70 4.06 -3.59
C ILE A 59 -8.51 4.14 -2.07
N ARG A 60 -8.15 3.03 -1.43
CA ARG A 60 -7.88 2.99 0.02
C ARG A 60 -6.64 3.77 0.44
N ASN A 61 -5.67 3.92 -0.45
CA ASN A 61 -4.49 4.74 -0.25
C ASN A 61 -4.74 6.24 -0.50
N GLY A 62 -6.01 6.66 -0.59
CA GLY A 62 -6.38 8.06 -0.82
C GLY A 62 -6.02 8.54 -2.23
N TYR A 63 -6.10 7.66 -3.23
CA TYR A 63 -5.72 7.95 -4.62
C TYR A 63 -4.28 8.44 -4.76
N ARG A 64 -3.36 7.91 -3.95
CA ARG A 64 -1.92 8.20 -4.05
C ARG A 64 -1.16 6.95 -4.47
N TYR A 65 -0.26 7.11 -5.43
CA TYR A 65 0.70 6.11 -5.86
C TYR A 65 2.11 6.51 -5.36
N PRO A 66 2.98 5.54 -5.00
CA PRO A 66 2.72 4.10 -4.93
C PRO A 66 1.73 3.70 -3.80
N VAL A 67 1.16 2.49 -3.83
CA VAL A 67 0.27 1.95 -2.76
C VAL A 67 1.07 1.16 -1.72
N SER A 68 0.84 1.35 -0.41
CA SER A 68 1.61 0.62 0.61
C SER A 68 1.27 -0.87 0.62
N GLU A 69 2.23 -1.71 1.02
CA GLU A 69 2.06 -3.17 1.04
C GLU A 69 0.95 -3.60 2.00
N ARG A 70 0.86 -2.98 3.19
CA ARG A 70 -0.23 -3.22 4.13
C ARG A 70 -1.61 -2.90 3.54
N VAL A 71 -1.72 -1.81 2.77
CA VAL A 71 -2.98 -1.44 2.09
C VAL A 71 -3.30 -2.43 0.96
N LEU A 72 -2.28 -2.91 0.24
CA LEU A 72 -2.42 -3.99 -0.75
C LEU A 72 -2.89 -5.29 -0.09
N GLU A 73 -2.30 -5.68 1.05
CA GLU A 73 -2.67 -6.88 1.81
C GLU A 73 -4.08 -6.79 2.38
N LYS A 74 -4.46 -5.64 2.96
CA LYS A 74 -5.83 -5.39 3.41
C LYS A 74 -6.84 -5.40 2.24
N ALA A 75 -6.44 -4.96 1.05
CA ALA A 75 -7.25 -5.06 -0.16
C ALA A 75 -7.40 -6.51 -0.62
N GLN A 76 -6.34 -7.31 -0.52
CA GLN A 76 -6.33 -8.72 -0.89
C GLN A 76 -7.10 -9.59 0.12
N SER A 77 -6.98 -9.34 1.43
CA SER A 77 -7.69 -10.09 2.48
C SER A 77 -9.21 -9.93 2.39
N LEU A 78 -9.69 -8.75 2.02
CA LEU A 78 -11.11 -8.48 1.79
C LEU A 78 -11.63 -9.00 0.44
N GLN A 79 -10.76 -9.56 -0.40
CA GLN A 79 -11.10 -10.27 -1.64
C GLN A 79 -11.04 -11.80 -1.47
N THR A 80 -10.80 -12.30 -0.25
CA THR A 80 -10.83 -13.74 0.07
C THR A 80 -12.23 -14.33 -0.15
N PRO A 81 -12.33 -15.64 -0.48
CA PRO A 81 -13.62 -16.31 -0.67
C PRO A 81 -14.56 -16.16 0.53
N MET A 82 -14.02 -16.26 1.76
CA MET A 82 -14.80 -16.11 2.99
C MET A 82 -15.46 -14.73 3.09
N HIS A 83 -14.69 -13.64 2.90
CA HIS A 83 -15.24 -12.29 2.96
C HIS A 83 -16.21 -11.99 1.80
N LYS A 84 -15.98 -12.59 0.62
CA LYS A 84 -16.92 -12.50 -0.51
C LYS A 84 -18.26 -13.16 -0.17
N THR A 85 -18.23 -14.37 0.39
CA THR A 85 -19.44 -15.09 0.83
C THR A 85 -20.17 -14.33 1.93
N LEU A 86 -19.44 -13.85 2.95
CA LEU A 86 -20.05 -13.07 4.05
C LEU A 86 -20.71 -11.79 3.54
N ARG A 87 -20.04 -11.05 2.65
CA ARG A 87 -20.60 -9.86 2.00
C ARG A 87 -21.83 -10.19 1.16
N PHE A 88 -21.81 -11.31 0.44
CA PHE A 88 -22.94 -11.77 -0.37
C PHE A 88 -24.16 -12.09 0.50
N VAL A 89 -23.97 -12.86 1.57
CA VAL A 89 -25.04 -13.22 2.51
C VAL A 89 -25.64 -11.97 3.17
N ILE A 90 -24.81 -11.07 3.69
CA ILE A 90 -25.28 -9.83 4.32
C ILE A 90 -25.99 -8.92 3.30
N GLY A 91 -25.50 -8.86 2.06
CA GLY A 91 -26.16 -8.15 0.97
C GLY A 91 -27.56 -8.69 0.67
N TYR A 92 -27.71 -10.02 0.64
CA TYR A 92 -29.01 -10.67 0.41
C TYR A 92 -29.99 -10.42 1.56
N LEU A 93 -29.52 -10.51 2.81
CA LEU A 93 -30.32 -10.17 3.99
C LEU A 93 -30.77 -8.70 3.98
N HIS A 94 -29.88 -7.78 3.61
CA HIS A 94 -30.20 -6.35 3.48
C HIS A 94 -31.28 -6.12 2.41
N LEU A 95 -31.15 -6.77 1.25
CA LEU A 95 -32.12 -6.65 0.16
C LEU A 95 -33.49 -7.23 0.56
N LEU A 96 -33.52 -8.43 1.14
CA LEU A 96 -34.74 -9.08 1.59
C LEU A 96 -35.47 -8.22 2.63
N ALA A 97 -34.75 -7.72 3.64
CA ALA A 97 -35.32 -6.82 4.64
C ALA A 97 -35.86 -5.54 4.00
N GLY A 98 -35.18 -5.00 2.99
CA GLY A 98 -35.64 -3.85 2.22
C GLY A 98 -36.95 -4.09 1.48
N ILE A 99 -37.07 -5.23 0.78
CA ILE A 99 -38.29 -5.64 0.06
C ILE A 99 -39.46 -5.80 1.03
N VAL A 100 -39.26 -6.51 2.14
CA VAL A 100 -40.30 -6.73 3.15
C VAL A 100 -40.71 -5.41 3.80
N PHE A 101 -39.75 -4.55 4.13
CA PHE A 101 -40.02 -3.23 4.72
C PHE A 101 -40.82 -2.31 3.79
N PHE A 102 -40.41 -2.25 2.52
CA PHE A 102 -41.12 -1.49 1.50
C PHE A 102 -42.53 -2.03 1.27
N GLY A 103 -42.67 -3.35 1.14
CA GLY A 103 -43.95 -4.03 0.99
C GLY A 103 -44.90 -3.76 2.17
N ALA A 104 -44.38 -3.77 3.41
CA ALA A 104 -45.17 -3.45 4.60
C ALA A 104 -45.66 -1.99 4.62
N ILE A 105 -44.80 -1.04 4.23
CA ILE A 105 -45.20 0.37 4.09
C ILE A 105 -46.29 0.51 3.03
N PHE A 106 -46.12 -0.08 1.86
CA PHE A 106 -47.12 -0.05 0.78
C PHE A 106 -48.46 -0.68 1.19
N TYR A 107 -48.41 -1.83 1.86
CA TYR A 107 -49.59 -2.53 2.35
C TYR A 107 -50.44 -1.64 3.27
N ILE A 108 -49.81 -0.96 4.23
CA ILE A 108 -50.50 -0.04 5.15
C ILE A 108 -51.11 1.15 4.40
N HIS A 109 -50.42 1.69 3.39
CA HIS A 109 -50.88 2.88 2.68
C HIS A 109 -52.00 2.59 1.66
N LEU A 110 -51.99 1.42 1.02
CA LEU A 110 -52.96 1.04 0.00
C LEU A 110 -54.20 0.35 0.59
N PHE A 111 -54.00 -0.61 1.49
CA PHE A 111 -55.07 -1.48 1.97
C PHE A 111 -55.65 -1.05 3.32
N VAL A 112 -54.80 -0.61 4.25
CA VAL A 112 -55.24 -0.22 5.61
C VAL A 112 -55.63 1.25 5.69
N LYS A 113 -55.01 2.11 4.88
CA LYS A 113 -55.13 3.59 4.86
C LYS A 113 -54.84 4.22 6.24
N PRO A 114 -53.78 5.05 6.39
CA PRO A 114 -53.43 5.66 7.68
C PRO A 114 -54.56 6.45 8.36
N SER A 115 -55.53 6.96 7.59
CA SER A 115 -56.73 7.64 8.08
C SER A 115 -57.74 6.74 8.80
N GLN A 116 -57.71 5.43 8.58
CA GLN A 116 -58.64 4.46 9.20
C GLN A 116 -58.10 3.89 10.52
N LEU A 117 -56.83 4.18 10.87
CA LEU A 117 -56.21 3.72 12.11
C LEU A 117 -56.55 4.67 13.27
N THR A 118 -57.57 4.33 14.06
CA THR A 118 -58.01 5.12 15.23
C THR A 118 -57.40 4.62 16.54
N GLY A 119 -57.19 3.32 16.70
CA GLY A 119 -56.60 2.66 17.89
C GLY A 119 -55.07 2.53 17.90
N GLY A 120 -54.39 3.08 16.89
CA GLY A 120 -52.94 2.93 16.67
C GLY A 120 -52.56 1.74 15.78
N ILE A 121 -51.27 1.60 15.46
CA ILE A 121 -50.73 0.54 14.58
C ILE A 121 -50.92 -0.85 15.22
N PRO A 122 -51.43 -1.87 14.48
CA PRO A 122 -51.55 -3.21 15.00
C PRO A 122 -50.19 -3.87 15.29
N LYS A 123 -50.18 -4.85 16.21
CA LYS A 123 -48.95 -5.36 16.83
C LYS A 123 -48.02 -6.07 15.84
N ALA A 124 -48.58 -6.79 14.87
CA ALA A 124 -47.81 -7.60 13.92
C ALA A 124 -47.02 -6.70 12.94
N GLU A 125 -47.66 -5.68 12.41
CA GLU A 125 -47.10 -4.70 11.48
C GLU A 125 -46.03 -3.84 12.16
N ARG A 126 -46.26 -3.50 13.43
CA ARG A 126 -45.28 -2.80 14.27
C ARG A 126 -44.01 -3.63 14.49
N LEU A 127 -44.18 -4.91 14.85
CA LEU A 127 -43.05 -5.82 15.08
C LEU A 127 -42.27 -6.06 13.79
N LEU A 128 -42.96 -6.26 12.67
CA LEU A 128 -42.37 -6.42 11.34
C LEU A 128 -41.56 -5.18 10.94
N GLY A 129 -42.15 -3.99 11.07
CA GLY A 129 -41.49 -2.73 10.74
C GLY A 129 -40.22 -2.47 11.56
N LEU A 130 -40.27 -2.71 12.88
CA LEU A 130 -39.10 -2.56 13.76
C LEU A 130 -38.00 -3.57 13.46
N SER A 131 -38.36 -4.83 13.20
CA SER A 131 -37.41 -5.89 12.87
C SER A 131 -36.68 -5.59 11.56
N CYS A 132 -37.40 -5.17 10.52
CA CYS A 132 -36.78 -4.78 9.25
C CYS A 132 -35.90 -3.53 9.37
N MET A 133 -36.32 -2.52 10.13
CA MET A 133 -35.50 -1.33 10.39
C MET A 133 -34.18 -1.69 11.09
N ALA A 134 -34.22 -2.56 12.10
CA ALA A 134 -33.03 -3.05 12.79
C ALA A 134 -32.10 -3.81 11.84
N VAL A 135 -32.62 -4.77 11.06
CA VAL A 135 -31.83 -5.55 10.09
C VAL A 135 -31.20 -4.63 9.05
N LEU A 136 -31.95 -3.71 8.45
CA LEU A 136 -31.45 -2.75 7.46
C LEU A 136 -30.36 -1.84 8.03
N THR A 137 -30.49 -1.43 9.30
CA THR A 137 -29.50 -0.58 9.98
C THR A 137 -28.19 -1.34 10.20
N ILE A 138 -28.26 -2.53 10.81
CA ILE A 138 -27.07 -3.35 11.14
C ILE A 138 -26.33 -3.77 9.86
N THR A 139 -27.08 -4.32 8.89
CA THR A 139 -26.49 -4.76 7.63
C THR A 139 -26.01 -3.57 6.79
N GLY A 140 -26.70 -2.43 6.85
CA GLY A 140 -26.29 -1.19 6.18
C GLY A 140 -24.98 -0.61 6.74
N ILE A 141 -24.79 -0.62 8.07
CA ILE A 141 -23.54 -0.21 8.72
C ILE A 141 -22.39 -1.09 8.25
N TYR A 142 -22.55 -2.42 8.28
CA TYR A 142 -21.51 -3.34 7.84
C TYR A 142 -21.17 -3.13 6.35
N LEU A 143 -22.17 -3.07 5.48
CA LEU A 143 -21.96 -2.89 4.03
C LEU A 143 -21.32 -1.54 3.71
N THR A 144 -21.62 -0.50 4.50
CA THR A 144 -20.98 0.82 4.38
C THR A 144 -19.52 0.77 4.86
N TRP A 145 -19.25 0.15 6.00
CA TRP A 145 -17.89 0.00 6.55
C TRP A 145 -16.96 -0.81 5.64
N VAL A 146 -17.43 -1.91 5.04
CA VAL A 146 -16.64 -2.68 4.08
C VAL A 146 -16.29 -1.84 2.82
N ARG A 147 -17.12 -0.84 2.52
CA ARG A 147 -17.01 -0.01 1.32
C ARG A 147 -16.23 1.29 1.56
N ILE A 148 -16.34 1.88 2.76
CA ILE A 148 -15.81 3.20 3.13
C ILE A 148 -14.89 3.06 4.34
N ASP A 149 -13.60 3.34 4.15
CA ASP A 149 -12.55 3.22 5.19
C ASP A 149 -12.18 4.60 5.79
N ARG A 150 -12.54 5.69 5.13
CA ARG A 150 -12.30 7.07 5.60
C ARG A 150 -13.47 8.00 5.28
N TRP A 151 -13.68 9.00 6.14
CA TRP A 151 -14.81 9.93 6.07
C TRP A 151 -14.85 10.77 4.78
N GLU A 152 -13.70 11.10 4.21
CA GLU A 152 -13.62 11.94 3.02
C GLU A 152 -14.22 11.25 1.79
N GLN A 153 -14.28 9.91 1.77
CA GLN A 153 -14.82 9.13 0.65
C GLN A 153 -16.32 9.37 0.41
N PHE A 154 -17.07 9.85 1.42
CA PHE A 154 -18.47 10.25 1.25
C PHE A 154 -18.65 11.49 0.38
N PHE A 155 -17.63 12.34 0.25
CA PHE A 155 -17.77 13.64 -0.40
C PHE A 155 -16.93 13.76 -1.67
N ASN A 156 -15.99 12.85 -1.87
CA ASN A 156 -15.00 12.92 -2.95
C ASN A 156 -15.43 12.22 -4.25
N ASN A 157 -16.56 11.53 -4.28
CA ASN A 157 -17.11 10.94 -5.51
C ASN A 157 -18.64 10.87 -5.46
N THR A 158 -19.27 10.81 -6.66
CA THR A 158 -20.73 10.77 -6.82
C THR A 158 -21.36 9.59 -6.09
N PHE A 159 -20.67 8.45 -6.05
CA PHE A 159 -21.10 7.25 -5.32
C PHE A 159 -21.19 7.50 -3.80
N GLY A 160 -20.14 8.06 -3.20
CA GLY A 160 -20.07 8.39 -1.78
C GLY A 160 -21.10 9.44 -1.40
N LEU A 161 -21.29 10.46 -2.25
CA LEU A 161 -22.25 11.53 -1.99
C LEU A 161 -23.68 10.98 -2.00
N MET A 162 -24.00 10.12 -2.96
CA MET A 162 -25.30 9.44 -3.03
C MET A 162 -25.52 8.49 -1.85
N LEU A 163 -24.48 7.75 -1.43
CA LEU A 163 -24.53 6.90 -0.24
C LEU A 163 -24.78 7.73 1.03
N PHE A 164 -24.13 8.88 1.16
CA PHE A 164 -24.31 9.81 2.27
C PHE A 164 -25.75 10.35 2.33
N ILE A 165 -26.27 10.84 1.19
CA ILE A 165 -27.66 11.32 1.08
C ILE A 165 -28.64 10.20 1.45
N LYS A 166 -28.42 8.98 0.96
CA LYS A 166 -29.26 7.82 1.29
C LYS A 166 -29.24 7.53 2.79
N ILE A 167 -28.08 7.57 3.44
CA ILE A 167 -27.95 7.34 4.89
C ILE A 167 -28.73 8.40 5.67
N LEU A 168 -28.65 9.68 5.27
CA LEU A 168 -29.40 10.77 5.90
C LEU A 168 -30.91 10.59 5.75
N LEU A 169 -31.38 10.27 4.53
CA LEU A 169 -32.80 10.01 4.27
C LEU A 169 -33.32 8.81 5.07
N PHE A 170 -32.51 7.74 5.16
CA PHE A 170 -32.86 6.56 5.93
C PHE A 170 -32.89 6.85 7.43
N ALA A 171 -31.91 7.59 7.96
CA ALA A 171 -31.88 7.98 9.38
C ALA A 171 -33.10 8.83 9.76
N LEU A 172 -33.48 9.78 8.89
CA LEU A 172 -34.69 10.59 9.07
C LEU A 172 -35.96 9.73 9.05
N MET A 173 -36.06 8.79 8.11
CA MET A 173 -37.19 7.86 8.00
C MET A 173 -37.31 6.97 9.26
N VAL A 174 -36.20 6.43 9.76
CA VAL A 174 -36.18 5.64 11.00
C VAL A 174 -36.59 6.48 12.20
N LEU A 175 -36.12 7.73 12.31
CA LEU A 175 -36.49 8.64 13.39
C LEU A 175 -37.99 8.94 13.41
N ILE A 176 -38.57 9.25 12.25
CA ILE A 176 -40.02 9.48 12.09
C ILE A 176 -40.80 8.20 12.42
N GLY A 177 -40.34 7.04 11.91
CA GLY A 177 -40.95 5.74 12.18
C GLY A 177 -40.97 5.37 13.66
N LEU A 178 -39.84 5.51 14.36
CA LEU A 178 -39.75 5.28 15.81
C LEU A 178 -40.64 6.24 16.60
N THR A 179 -40.69 7.51 16.22
CA THR A 179 -41.54 8.52 16.87
C THR A 179 -43.03 8.18 16.71
N ALA A 180 -43.44 7.76 15.50
CA ALA A 180 -44.81 7.33 15.23
C ALA A 180 -45.20 6.09 16.04
N VAL A 181 -44.30 5.13 16.16
CA VAL A 181 -44.52 3.83 16.83
C VAL A 181 -44.48 3.92 18.37
N THR A 182 -43.73 4.86 18.93
CA THR A 182 -43.53 4.97 20.39
C THR A 182 -44.39 6.07 21.01
N VAL A 183 -44.31 7.30 20.49
CA VAL A 183 -44.95 8.48 21.08
C VAL A 183 -46.38 8.64 20.57
N VAL A 184 -46.56 8.61 19.25
CA VAL A 184 -47.88 8.87 18.63
C VAL A 184 -48.82 7.69 18.87
N HIS A 185 -48.35 6.46 18.72
CA HIS A 185 -49.11 5.24 19.06
C HIS A 185 -49.64 5.26 20.51
N ARG A 186 -48.80 5.63 21.49
CA ARG A 186 -49.21 5.69 22.91
C ARG A 186 -50.28 6.76 23.13
N LYS A 187 -50.18 7.91 22.47
CA LYS A 187 -51.17 9.00 22.55
C LYS A 187 -52.49 8.65 21.88
N MET A 188 -52.47 7.95 20.75
CA MET A 188 -53.69 7.46 20.07
C MET A 188 -54.42 6.43 20.92
N LYS A 189 -53.68 5.49 21.56
CA LYS A 189 -54.26 4.49 22.46
C LYS A 189 -54.91 5.10 23.70
N ALA A 190 -54.32 6.16 24.26
CA ALA A 190 -54.87 6.87 25.41
C ALA A 190 -56.19 7.63 25.08
N GLY A 191 -56.34 8.13 23.84
CA GLY A 191 -57.56 8.80 23.39
C GLY A 191 -58.76 7.86 23.14
N SER A 192 -58.50 6.57 22.90
CA SER A 192 -59.52 5.55 22.60
C SER A 192 -60.12 4.87 23.84
N GLN A 193 -59.67 5.18 25.05
CA GLN A 193 -60.05 4.51 26.31
C GLN A 193 -60.93 5.38 27.24
N ARG A 194 -61.90 6.15 26.72
CA ARG A 194 -62.98 6.72 27.55
C ARG A 194 -64.07 5.66 27.79
N PRO A 195 -64.65 5.55 29.01
CA PRO A 195 -65.65 4.53 29.33
C PRO A 195 -66.98 4.78 28.58
N PRO A 196 -67.68 3.72 28.11
CA PRO A 196 -68.91 3.86 27.32
C PRO A 196 -70.13 4.18 28.20
N SER A 197 -71.04 5.02 27.71
CA SER A 197 -72.37 5.24 28.30
C SER A 197 -73.35 4.18 27.78
N THR A 198 -74.06 3.50 28.68
CA THR A 198 -74.95 2.37 28.42
C THR A 198 -76.43 2.75 28.22
N GLN A 199 -76.73 3.92 27.63
CA GLN A 199 -78.12 4.30 27.30
C GLN A 199 -78.40 4.07 25.80
N PRO A 200 -79.45 3.28 25.45
CA PRO A 200 -79.84 3.01 24.06
C PRO A 200 -80.14 4.27 23.24
N ASP A 201 -80.65 5.31 23.90
CA ASP A 201 -81.10 6.56 23.25
C ASP A 201 -79.93 7.48 22.80
N ALA A 202 -78.68 7.08 23.04
CA ALA A 202 -77.47 7.83 22.71
C ALA A 202 -76.57 7.13 21.68
N ILE A 203 -77.04 6.03 21.08
CA ILE A 203 -76.28 5.28 20.08
C ILE A 203 -76.60 5.83 18.69
N GLY A 204 -75.62 6.47 18.05
CA GLY A 204 -75.70 7.05 16.71
C GLY A 204 -74.42 6.78 15.93
N ALA A 205 -74.31 7.29 14.70
CA ALA A 205 -73.15 7.07 13.84
C ALA A 205 -71.81 7.52 14.48
N ASP A 206 -71.82 8.43 15.46
CA ASP A 206 -70.64 8.92 16.16
C ASP A 206 -70.26 8.14 17.42
N THR A 207 -71.15 7.31 17.95
CA THR A 207 -70.91 6.46 19.14
C THR A 207 -70.88 4.97 18.81
N ILE A 208 -71.40 4.55 17.64
CA ILE A 208 -71.47 3.14 17.21
C ILE A 208 -70.09 2.45 17.20
N GLY A 209 -69.02 3.18 16.88
CA GLY A 209 -67.65 2.66 16.86
C GLY A 209 -67.12 2.16 18.23
N GLN A 210 -67.84 2.43 19.33
CA GLN A 210 -67.51 1.88 20.65
C GLN A 210 -67.98 0.43 20.84
N PHE A 211 -68.86 -0.05 19.94
CA PHE A 211 -69.48 -1.39 19.91
C PHE A 211 -68.93 -2.21 18.74
N ASP A 212 -67.60 -2.29 18.66
CA ASP A 212 -66.84 -2.90 17.57
C ASP A 212 -66.62 -4.42 17.75
N GLY A 213 -67.16 -5.03 18.79
CA GLY A 213 -66.99 -6.46 19.07
C GLY A 213 -65.58 -6.89 19.52
N ALA A 214 -64.64 -5.95 19.75
CA ALA A 214 -63.28 -6.25 20.15
C ALA A 214 -63.14 -6.34 21.68
N ASN A 215 -62.40 -7.33 22.19
CA ASN A 215 -62.20 -7.59 23.62
C ASN A 215 -63.52 -7.83 24.38
N ASP A 216 -64.37 -8.71 23.85
CA ASP A 216 -65.66 -9.11 24.43
C ASP A 216 -66.67 -7.97 24.63
N LYS A 217 -66.46 -6.84 23.94
CA LYS A 217 -67.45 -5.77 23.83
C LYS A 217 -68.65 -6.22 22.97
N PRO A 218 -69.81 -5.58 23.13
CA PRO A 218 -70.93 -5.78 22.21
C PRO A 218 -70.54 -5.39 20.77
N ALA A 219 -71.15 -6.06 19.79
CA ALA A 219 -70.90 -5.89 18.37
C ALA A 219 -72.18 -5.41 17.69
N TYR A 220 -72.27 -4.13 17.34
CA TYR A 220 -73.46 -3.52 16.73
C TYR A 220 -73.14 -2.96 15.34
N PHE A 221 -74.13 -2.86 14.44
CA PHE A 221 -73.99 -2.12 13.18
C PHE A 221 -75.27 -1.33 12.87
N ILE A 222 -75.17 -0.31 12.00
CA ILE A 222 -76.33 0.46 11.54
C ILE A 222 -76.71 0.03 10.12
N HIS A 223 -78.01 -0.14 9.85
CA HIS A 223 -78.56 -0.30 8.50
C HIS A 223 -79.91 0.42 8.40
N GLU A 224 -80.04 1.32 7.42
CA GLU A 224 -81.25 2.15 7.20
C GLU A 224 -81.75 2.79 8.49
N ASP A 225 -80.87 3.54 9.16
CA ASP A 225 -81.13 4.25 10.42
C ASP A 225 -81.54 3.37 11.60
N ASN A 226 -81.36 2.05 11.53
CA ASN A 226 -81.64 1.11 12.63
C ASN A 226 -80.36 0.42 13.12
N ILE A 227 -80.26 0.21 14.43
CA ILE A 227 -79.12 -0.46 15.07
C ILE A 227 -79.43 -1.94 15.26
N TYR A 228 -78.53 -2.81 14.79
CA TYR A 228 -78.63 -4.26 14.90
C TYR A 228 -77.56 -4.84 15.81
N ASP A 229 -77.98 -5.72 16.73
CA ASP A 229 -77.11 -6.50 17.59
C ASP A 229 -76.65 -7.80 16.92
N VAL A 230 -75.34 -7.96 16.77
CA VAL A 230 -74.71 -9.20 16.31
C VAL A 230 -73.75 -9.79 17.35
N THR A 231 -73.85 -9.34 18.60
CA THR A 231 -73.09 -9.87 19.73
C THR A 231 -73.38 -11.37 19.89
N GLY A 232 -72.33 -12.18 19.96
CA GLY A 232 -72.45 -13.64 20.07
C GLY A 232 -72.79 -14.38 18.76
N ASN A 233 -73.02 -13.68 17.64
CA ASN A 233 -73.24 -14.34 16.36
C ASN A 233 -71.94 -14.99 15.84
N PRO A 234 -71.91 -16.32 15.55
CA PRO A 234 -70.71 -17.01 15.10
C PRO A 234 -70.08 -16.41 13.83
N LYS A 235 -70.89 -15.78 12.97
CA LYS A 235 -70.43 -15.13 11.73
C LYS A 235 -69.79 -13.75 11.96
N TRP A 236 -69.79 -13.24 13.20
CA TRP A 236 -69.27 -11.92 13.60
C TRP A 236 -68.19 -12.01 14.68
N LYS A 237 -67.43 -13.11 14.69
CA LYS A 237 -66.43 -13.39 15.72
C LYS A 237 -65.38 -12.26 15.83
N GLY A 238 -65.22 -11.72 17.03
CA GLY A 238 -64.31 -10.59 17.30
C GLY A 238 -64.70 -9.30 16.56
N GLY A 239 -65.99 -9.12 16.26
CA GLY A 239 -66.52 -7.95 15.58
C GLY A 239 -66.32 -7.92 14.06
N ARG A 240 -65.87 -9.03 13.44
CA ARG A 240 -65.62 -9.09 12.00
C ARG A 240 -66.53 -10.09 11.31
N HIS A 241 -67.13 -9.64 10.20
CA HIS A 241 -67.89 -10.49 9.30
C HIS A 241 -67.03 -10.89 8.09
N PHE A 242 -66.60 -12.15 8.06
CA PHE A 242 -65.76 -12.76 6.99
C PHE A 242 -64.55 -11.91 6.56
N GLY A 243 -64.00 -11.10 7.48
CA GLY A 243 -62.86 -10.23 7.20
C GLY A 243 -63.17 -9.04 6.27
N LYS A 244 -64.40 -8.83 5.81
CA LYS A 244 -64.75 -7.73 4.90
C LYS A 244 -65.50 -6.58 5.57
N HIS A 245 -66.32 -6.88 6.57
CA HIS A 245 -67.11 -5.89 7.29
C HIS A 245 -66.81 -5.95 8.79
N SER A 246 -66.92 -4.81 9.46
CA SER A 246 -66.65 -4.67 10.89
C SER A 246 -67.88 -4.13 11.59
N ALA A 247 -68.18 -4.67 12.77
CA ALA A 247 -69.10 -4.05 13.72
C ALA A 247 -68.56 -2.68 14.13
N GLY A 248 -69.44 -1.84 14.67
CA GLY A 248 -69.16 -0.45 15.01
C GLY A 248 -69.19 0.50 13.80
N THR A 249 -69.87 0.13 12.72
CA THR A 249 -70.00 0.95 11.49
C THR A 249 -71.41 0.91 10.92
N ASP A 250 -71.73 1.87 10.04
CA ASP A 250 -72.92 1.86 9.20
C ASP A 250 -72.65 1.00 7.95
N LEU A 251 -73.50 0.00 7.74
CA LEU A 251 -73.40 -0.99 6.67
C LEU A 251 -74.57 -0.90 5.69
N THR A 252 -75.30 0.22 5.69
CA THR A 252 -76.44 0.46 4.78
C THR A 252 -76.05 0.22 3.32
N GLU A 253 -75.00 0.89 2.84
CA GLU A 253 -74.54 0.72 1.45
C GLU A 253 -73.87 -0.64 1.20
N ALA A 254 -73.29 -1.25 2.25
CA ALA A 254 -72.49 -2.47 2.13
C ALA A 254 -73.33 -3.72 1.82
N LEU A 255 -74.64 -3.70 2.14
CA LEU A 255 -75.53 -4.82 1.88
C LEU A 255 -75.70 -5.09 0.37
N SER A 256 -75.62 -4.06 -0.47
CA SER A 256 -75.76 -4.19 -1.94
C SER A 256 -74.69 -5.10 -2.59
N GLY A 257 -73.54 -5.27 -1.94
CA GLY A 257 -72.43 -6.12 -2.38
C GLY A 257 -72.30 -7.44 -1.62
N ALA A 258 -73.26 -7.77 -0.75
CA ALA A 258 -73.22 -8.98 0.08
C ALA A 258 -73.80 -10.20 -0.66
N PRO A 259 -73.34 -11.43 -0.36
CA PRO A 259 -73.88 -12.67 -0.93
C PRO A 259 -75.26 -13.05 -0.36
N HIS A 260 -75.91 -12.16 0.39
CA HIS A 260 -77.22 -12.33 1.05
C HIS A 260 -77.94 -10.97 1.09
N GLY A 261 -79.27 -10.96 1.11
CA GLY A 261 -80.10 -9.76 1.24
C GLY A 261 -80.51 -9.50 2.70
N THR A 262 -81.57 -8.70 2.87
CA THR A 262 -82.12 -8.31 4.18
C THR A 262 -82.77 -9.46 4.95
N GLU A 263 -82.95 -10.65 4.33
CA GLU A 263 -83.53 -11.83 4.99
C GLU A 263 -82.72 -12.31 6.20
N VAL A 264 -81.43 -11.97 6.27
CA VAL A 264 -80.60 -12.30 7.43
C VAL A 264 -80.92 -11.42 8.65
N PHE A 265 -81.59 -10.27 8.44
CA PHE A 265 -81.98 -9.35 9.51
C PHE A 265 -83.10 -9.90 10.39
N GLU A 266 -83.88 -10.86 9.89
CA GLU A 266 -84.87 -11.60 10.69
C GLU A 266 -84.24 -12.44 11.81
N ARG A 267 -82.94 -12.75 11.69
CA ARG A 267 -82.21 -13.63 12.62
C ARG A 267 -81.31 -12.88 13.59
N ILE A 268 -81.36 -11.55 13.59
CA ILE A 268 -80.56 -10.68 14.45
C ILE A 268 -81.47 -9.63 15.08
N THR A 269 -81.09 -9.11 16.24
CA THR A 269 -81.99 -8.28 17.05
C THR A 269 -81.83 -6.81 16.67
N CYS A 270 -82.92 -6.12 16.31
CA CYS A 270 -82.93 -4.67 16.16
C CYS A 270 -83.10 -4.01 17.56
N ILE A 271 -82.15 -3.15 17.95
CA ILE A 271 -82.09 -2.52 19.28
C ILE A 271 -82.83 -1.17 19.30
N GLY A 272 -83.08 -0.56 18.14
CA GLY A 272 -83.80 0.71 18.01
C GLY A 272 -83.25 1.60 16.90
N PRO A 273 -83.88 2.77 16.66
CA PRO A 273 -83.42 3.75 15.67
C PRO A 273 -82.12 4.42 16.13
N ALA A 274 -81.20 4.63 15.18
CA ALA A 274 -79.94 5.34 15.42
C ALA A 274 -80.20 6.84 15.67
N ALA A 275 -79.57 7.39 16.70
CA ALA A 275 -79.68 8.82 17.00
C ALA A 275 -79.02 9.67 15.91
N GLY A 276 -79.83 10.44 15.16
CA GLY A 276 -79.37 11.52 14.29
C GLY A 276 -79.07 11.12 12.83
N GLY A 277 -80.11 11.05 12.01
CA GLY A 277 -79.97 11.09 10.54
C GLY A 277 -79.50 12.48 10.08
N THR A 278 -78.33 12.53 9.43
CA THR A 278 -77.89 13.42 8.33
C THR A 278 -76.36 13.52 8.33
N GLY A 279 -75.75 13.20 7.20
CA GLY A 279 -74.31 13.11 7.01
C GLY A 279 -73.56 14.41 7.33
N ALA A 280 -72.68 14.36 8.32
CA ALA A 280 -71.65 15.36 8.55
C ALA A 280 -70.33 14.69 8.94
N ALA A 281 -69.37 14.66 8.02
CA ALA A 281 -68.02 14.15 8.26
C ALA A 281 -67.33 14.97 9.38
N LYS A 282 -67.19 14.38 10.58
CA LYS A 282 -66.46 15.00 11.71
C LYS A 282 -64.94 14.91 11.51
N LYS A 283 -64.24 16.04 11.76
CA LYS A 283 -62.79 16.22 11.63
C LYS A 283 -62.00 15.28 12.56
N PRO A 284 -60.90 14.65 12.09
CA PRO A 284 -60.11 13.74 12.91
C PRO A 284 -59.36 14.48 14.06
N PRO A 285 -59.18 13.84 15.24
CA PRO A 285 -58.42 14.38 16.35
C PRO A 285 -56.99 14.79 15.95
N SER A 286 -56.47 15.86 16.57
CA SER A 286 -55.20 16.51 16.18
C SER A 286 -54.00 15.54 16.10
N VAL A 287 -53.96 14.53 16.98
CA VAL A 287 -52.91 13.50 17.01
C VAL A 287 -52.97 12.56 15.79
N GLN A 288 -54.18 12.25 15.30
CA GLN A 288 -54.36 11.41 14.11
C GLN A 288 -53.89 12.13 12.84
N LYS A 289 -54.09 13.45 12.74
CA LYS A 289 -53.53 14.24 11.62
C LYS A 289 -52.00 14.20 11.60
N VAL A 290 -51.36 14.31 12.77
CA VAL A 290 -49.90 14.20 12.89
C VAL A 290 -49.42 12.82 12.47
N PHE A 291 -50.13 11.75 12.86
CA PHE A 291 -49.82 10.38 12.43
C PHE A 291 -49.91 10.21 10.91
N VAL A 292 -50.97 10.72 10.29
CA VAL A 292 -51.18 10.66 8.83
C VAL A 292 -50.07 11.41 8.09
N VAL A 293 -49.71 12.62 8.54
CA VAL A 293 -48.59 13.38 7.95
C VAL A 293 -47.28 12.59 8.06
N MET A 294 -46.94 12.06 9.24
CA MET A 294 -45.73 11.25 9.43
C MET A 294 -45.70 10.00 8.54
N ALA A 295 -46.83 9.32 8.35
CA ALA A 295 -46.93 8.14 7.50
C ALA A 295 -46.64 8.48 6.02
N TYR A 296 -47.29 9.52 5.48
CA TYR A 296 -47.05 9.96 4.11
C TYR A 296 -45.66 10.59 3.91
N THR A 297 -45.09 11.27 4.91
CA THR A 297 -43.70 11.73 4.86
C THR A 297 -42.73 10.54 4.75
N ASN A 298 -42.94 9.47 5.53
CA ASN A 298 -42.14 8.25 5.39
C ASN A 298 -42.31 7.58 4.03
N LEU A 299 -43.51 7.62 3.44
CA LEU A 299 -43.74 7.15 2.07
C LEU A 299 -42.93 7.96 1.05
N VAL A 300 -42.87 9.29 1.18
CA VAL A 300 -42.05 10.13 0.30
C VAL A 300 -40.56 9.83 0.48
N LEU A 301 -40.08 9.70 1.72
CA LEU A 301 -38.67 9.40 2.01
C LEU A 301 -38.23 8.07 1.40
N ILE A 302 -39.09 7.04 1.42
CA ILE A 302 -38.73 5.76 0.80
C ILE A 302 -38.63 5.84 -0.72
N PHE A 303 -39.46 6.65 -1.38
CA PHE A 303 -39.32 6.92 -2.81
C PHE A 303 -38.04 7.69 -3.13
N LEU A 304 -37.66 8.68 -2.30
CA LEU A 304 -36.39 9.39 -2.48
C LEU A 304 -35.18 8.45 -2.33
N ILE A 305 -35.23 7.53 -1.35
CA ILE A 305 -34.21 6.48 -1.19
C ILE A 305 -34.15 5.56 -2.41
N LEU A 306 -35.30 5.17 -2.98
CA LEU A 306 -35.36 4.38 -4.21
C LEU A 306 -34.81 5.13 -5.42
N VAL A 307 -35.08 6.43 -5.54
CA VAL A 307 -34.49 7.28 -6.59
C VAL A 307 -32.96 7.30 -6.48
N CYS A 308 -32.40 7.44 -5.28
CA CYS A 308 -30.95 7.32 -5.07
C CYS A 308 -30.40 5.96 -5.55
N ILE A 309 -31.15 4.87 -5.36
CA ILE A 309 -30.76 3.53 -5.82
C ILE A 309 -30.89 3.40 -7.34
N SER A 310 -31.95 3.94 -7.94
CA SER A 310 -32.19 3.91 -9.39
C SER A 310 -31.13 4.69 -10.16
N VAL A 311 -30.75 5.88 -9.67
CA VAL A 311 -29.67 6.68 -10.28
C VAL A 311 -28.33 5.95 -10.22
N TRP A 312 -28.09 5.15 -9.17
CA TRP A 312 -26.87 4.35 -9.05
C TRP A 312 -26.85 3.13 -10.01
N ARG A 313 -28.02 2.56 -10.36
CA ARG A 313 -28.13 1.38 -11.22
C ARG A 313 -28.17 1.71 -12.71
N TRP A 314 -28.75 2.86 -13.09
CA TRP A 314 -29.11 3.22 -14.46
C TRP A 314 -28.45 4.50 -14.96
N ASP A 315 -27.18 4.72 -14.61
CA ASP A 315 -26.35 5.82 -15.12
C ASP A 315 -26.66 6.11 -16.61
N PHE A 316 -27.04 7.35 -16.94
CA PHE A 316 -27.51 7.70 -18.29
C PHE A 316 -26.43 7.33 -19.33
N PRO A 317 -26.75 6.52 -20.36
CA PRO A 317 -25.71 5.86 -21.13
C PRO A 317 -25.19 6.78 -22.22
N LEU A 318 -23.88 7.05 -22.24
CA LEU A 318 -23.19 7.45 -23.46
C LEU A 318 -21.84 6.75 -23.57
N ARG A 319 -21.82 5.84 -24.57
CA ARG A 319 -20.71 5.18 -25.29
C ARG A 319 -20.15 3.88 -24.72
N LEU A 320 -20.72 2.80 -25.25
CA LEU A 320 -20.02 1.55 -25.53
C LEU A 320 -19.35 1.64 -26.90
N LEU A 321 -18.03 1.50 -26.94
CA LEU A 321 -17.36 0.73 -27.99
C LEU A 321 -16.42 -0.25 -27.29
N PRO A 322 -16.60 -1.57 -27.46
CA PRO A 322 -15.63 -2.54 -27.00
C PRO A 322 -14.48 -2.60 -28.02
N GLU A 323 -13.27 -2.23 -27.58
CA GLU A 323 -12.04 -2.64 -28.25
C GLU A 323 -11.75 -4.08 -27.81
N MET A 324 -11.81 -5.03 -28.74
CA MET A 324 -11.33 -6.38 -28.47
C MET A 324 -9.81 -6.35 -28.33
N ARG A 325 -9.29 -6.73 -27.15
CA ARG A 325 -7.89 -7.15 -27.02
C ARG A 325 -7.77 -8.64 -27.31
N SER A 326 -7.10 -8.96 -28.40
CA SER A 326 -6.49 -10.25 -28.66
C SER A 326 -5.30 -10.45 -27.72
N GLU A 327 -5.54 -11.03 -26.54
CA GLU A 327 -4.52 -11.72 -25.74
C GLU A 327 -5.19 -12.48 -24.57
N ALA A 328 -6.26 -13.19 -24.89
CA ALA A 328 -6.64 -14.41 -24.18
C ALA A 328 -6.35 -15.57 -25.13
N ILE A 329 -5.07 -15.72 -25.52
CA ILE A 329 -4.66 -16.91 -26.25
C ILE A 329 -4.37 -17.99 -25.22
N ALA A 330 -5.14 -19.06 -25.31
CA ALA A 330 -4.90 -20.31 -24.63
C ALA A 330 -3.49 -20.82 -24.96
N GLY A 331 -2.60 -20.66 -23.97
CA GLY A 331 -1.25 -21.19 -23.85
C GLY A 331 -0.85 -20.94 -22.40
N GLN A 332 -0.27 -21.93 -21.71
CA GLN A 332 0.09 -21.80 -20.30
C GLN A 332 0.82 -20.47 -20.07
N THR A 333 0.29 -19.61 -19.20
CA THR A 333 0.96 -18.34 -18.87
C THR A 333 2.32 -18.66 -18.26
N CYS A 334 3.30 -17.74 -18.32
CA CYS A 334 4.60 -17.92 -17.66
C CYS A 334 4.41 -18.44 -16.23
N VAL A 335 3.42 -17.88 -15.52
CA VAL A 335 3.03 -18.23 -14.16
C VAL A 335 2.56 -19.68 -14.05
N ASP A 336 1.68 -20.16 -14.94
CA ASP A 336 1.13 -21.53 -14.85
C ASP A 336 2.22 -22.59 -14.98
N CYS A 337 3.15 -22.41 -15.92
CA CYS A 337 4.28 -23.33 -16.11
C CYS A 337 5.31 -23.20 -14.98
N HIS A 338 5.75 -21.97 -14.66
CA HIS A 338 6.79 -21.74 -13.66
C HIS A 338 6.34 -21.97 -12.22
N ARG A 339 5.03 -21.97 -11.94
CA ARG A 339 4.50 -22.43 -10.66
C ARG A 339 4.87 -23.88 -10.38
N THR A 340 4.97 -24.72 -11.41
CA THR A 340 5.33 -26.13 -11.29
C THR A 340 6.82 -26.36 -11.51
N LYS A 341 7.42 -25.69 -12.50
CA LYS A 341 8.83 -25.90 -12.88
C LYS A 341 9.83 -25.21 -11.95
N THR A 342 9.48 -24.04 -11.42
CA THR A 342 10.34 -23.24 -10.54
C THR A 342 9.51 -22.67 -9.37
N PRO A 343 8.98 -23.52 -8.48
CA PRO A 343 8.01 -23.12 -7.46
C PRO A 343 8.55 -22.06 -6.49
N GLY A 344 9.85 -22.08 -6.18
CA GLY A 344 10.50 -21.04 -5.35
C GLY A 344 10.48 -19.66 -5.99
N ILE A 345 10.86 -19.56 -7.27
CA ILE A 345 10.81 -18.30 -8.04
C ILE A 345 9.36 -17.78 -8.11
N HIS A 346 8.41 -18.67 -8.39
CA HIS A 346 7.00 -18.31 -8.41
C HIS A 346 6.53 -17.82 -7.03
N ALA A 347 6.91 -18.49 -5.94
CA ALA A 347 6.53 -18.09 -4.59
C ALA A 347 7.07 -16.69 -4.25
N ASP A 348 8.35 -16.43 -4.46
CA ASP A 348 8.97 -15.13 -4.26
C ASP A 348 8.30 -14.02 -5.05
N TRP A 349 8.12 -14.23 -6.36
CA TRP A 349 7.45 -13.27 -7.22
C TRP A 349 6.01 -13.05 -6.75
N SER A 350 5.24 -14.10 -6.48
CA SER A 350 3.84 -13.99 -6.06
C SER A 350 3.66 -13.25 -4.74
N GLY A 351 4.67 -13.31 -3.86
CA GLY A 351 4.73 -12.56 -2.59
C GLY A 351 5.23 -11.13 -2.72
N SER A 352 5.78 -10.75 -3.87
CA SER A 352 6.39 -9.42 -4.10
C SER A 352 5.36 -8.31 -4.32
N VAL A 353 5.79 -7.06 -4.10
CA VAL A 353 5.03 -5.87 -4.53
C VAL A 353 4.85 -5.86 -6.04
N HIS A 354 5.83 -6.35 -6.81
CA HIS A 354 5.76 -6.43 -8.27
C HIS A 354 4.55 -7.25 -8.75
N ALA A 355 4.32 -8.44 -8.21
CA ALA A 355 3.13 -9.23 -8.53
C ALA A 355 1.84 -8.49 -8.12
N LYS A 356 1.81 -7.89 -6.93
CA LYS A 356 0.64 -7.14 -6.40
C LYS A 356 0.27 -5.96 -7.29
N VAL A 357 1.22 -5.32 -7.98
CA VAL A 357 1.00 -4.19 -8.90
C VAL A 357 0.95 -4.61 -10.38
N GLY A 358 0.95 -5.92 -10.66
CA GLY A 358 0.80 -6.46 -12.00
C GLY A 358 2.05 -6.39 -12.88
N VAL A 359 3.25 -6.33 -12.28
CA VAL A 359 4.52 -6.58 -12.98
C VAL A 359 4.73 -8.09 -13.04
N ASP A 360 4.43 -8.67 -14.21
CA ASP A 360 4.54 -10.11 -14.49
C ASP A 360 5.94 -10.49 -15.01
N CYS A 361 6.17 -11.80 -15.17
CA CYS A 361 7.45 -12.35 -15.62
C CYS A 361 7.89 -11.76 -16.96
N ALA A 362 6.96 -11.63 -17.92
CA ALA A 362 7.25 -11.17 -19.27
C ALA A 362 7.65 -9.69 -19.30
N LYS A 363 7.15 -8.86 -18.39
CA LYS A 363 7.55 -7.44 -18.30
C LYS A 363 9.02 -7.25 -17.93
N CYS A 364 9.57 -8.12 -17.08
CA CYS A 364 10.98 -8.07 -16.69
C CYS A 364 11.88 -8.86 -17.64
N HIS A 365 11.46 -10.07 -18.02
CA HIS A 365 12.25 -10.97 -18.86
C HIS A 365 12.03 -10.76 -20.35
N ARG A 366 11.46 -9.64 -20.81
CA ARG A 366 11.27 -9.40 -22.24
C ARG A 366 12.63 -9.27 -22.92
N ALA A 367 12.89 -10.09 -23.94
CA ALA A 367 14.05 -9.88 -24.81
C ALA A 367 13.87 -8.61 -25.66
N ARG A 368 14.93 -7.80 -25.78
CA ARG A 368 14.89 -6.57 -26.60
C ARG A 368 15.39 -6.80 -28.02
N ASN A 369 16.23 -7.80 -28.21
CA ASN A 369 16.78 -8.18 -29.51
C ASN A 369 16.92 -9.71 -29.60
N THR A 370 17.27 -10.20 -30.79
CA THR A 370 17.43 -11.63 -31.08
C THR A 370 18.61 -12.25 -30.32
N THR A 371 19.66 -11.48 -30.03
CA THR A 371 20.86 -11.94 -29.31
C THR A 371 20.55 -12.26 -27.85
N GLU A 372 19.72 -11.44 -27.19
CA GLU A 372 19.26 -11.65 -25.82
C GLU A 372 18.18 -12.75 -25.71
N THR A 373 17.56 -13.13 -26.82
CA THR A 373 16.44 -14.08 -26.82
C THR A 373 16.96 -15.49 -26.53
N LEU A 374 16.55 -16.06 -25.40
CA LEU A 374 16.88 -17.43 -25.02
C LEU A 374 16.23 -18.42 -26.00
N LYS A 375 17.03 -18.95 -26.94
CA LYS A 375 16.52 -19.81 -28.02
C LYS A 375 15.81 -21.05 -27.49
N SER A 376 16.34 -21.69 -26.44
CA SER A 376 15.73 -22.88 -25.84
C SER A 376 14.35 -22.63 -25.22
N HIS A 377 14.01 -21.39 -24.88
CA HIS A 377 12.66 -21.05 -24.41
C HIS A 377 11.65 -21.07 -25.55
N LEU A 378 12.08 -20.78 -26.78
CA LEU A 378 11.23 -20.75 -27.96
C LEU A 378 10.71 -22.14 -28.36
N ASP A 379 11.37 -23.21 -27.92
CA ASP A 379 10.94 -24.59 -28.11
C ASP A 379 9.65 -24.92 -27.33
N HIS A 380 9.33 -24.14 -26.28
CA HIS A 380 8.17 -24.34 -25.42
C HIS A 380 7.07 -23.30 -25.65
N THR A 381 7.42 -22.07 -26.01
CA THR A 381 6.47 -20.98 -26.22
C THR A 381 7.03 -19.94 -27.19
N LYS A 382 6.16 -19.27 -27.95
CA LYS A 382 6.56 -18.21 -28.90
C LYS A 382 6.96 -16.89 -28.23
N ILE A 383 6.89 -16.81 -26.90
CA ILE A 383 7.21 -15.59 -26.16
C ILE A 383 8.75 -15.47 -26.04
N PRO A 384 9.38 -14.44 -26.64
CA PRO A 384 10.81 -14.25 -26.53
C PRO A 384 11.17 -13.67 -25.15
N VAL A 385 12.11 -14.32 -24.48
CA VAL A 385 12.58 -13.92 -23.14
C VAL A 385 14.08 -13.78 -23.07
N ALA A 386 14.56 -12.88 -22.22
CA ALA A 386 15.95 -12.73 -21.84
C ALA A 386 16.19 -13.31 -20.44
N THR A 387 17.28 -14.06 -20.31
CA THR A 387 17.70 -14.62 -19.01
C THR A 387 18.21 -13.53 -18.07
N VAL A 388 18.96 -12.56 -18.61
CA VAL A 388 19.61 -11.50 -17.85
C VAL A 388 18.73 -10.26 -17.84
N VAL A 389 18.17 -9.94 -16.67
CA VAL A 389 17.48 -8.67 -16.43
C VAL A 389 18.51 -7.65 -15.97
N SER A 390 18.70 -6.61 -16.77
CA SER A 390 19.66 -5.52 -16.54
C SER A 390 18.99 -4.25 -15.98
N PRO A 391 19.75 -3.27 -15.45
CA PRO A 391 19.23 -1.97 -15.02
C PRO A 391 18.35 -1.27 -16.07
N THR A 392 18.63 -1.45 -17.37
CA THR A 392 17.81 -0.89 -18.45
C THR A 392 16.36 -1.40 -18.43
N HIS A 393 16.13 -2.65 -18.01
CA HIS A 393 14.77 -3.19 -17.84
C HIS A 393 14.06 -2.49 -16.67
N CYS A 394 14.78 -2.24 -15.57
CA CYS A 394 14.27 -1.54 -14.40
C CYS A 394 13.94 -0.07 -14.71
N ALA A 395 14.73 0.59 -15.55
CA ALA A 395 14.60 2.00 -15.91
C ALA A 395 13.24 2.37 -16.51
N GLY A 396 12.53 1.41 -17.13
CA GLY A 396 11.18 1.63 -17.64
C GLY A 396 10.16 2.02 -16.57
N CYS A 397 10.41 1.65 -15.30
CA CYS A 397 9.59 2.03 -14.15
C CYS A 397 10.35 2.80 -13.06
N HIS A 398 11.67 2.65 -12.98
CA HIS A 398 12.56 3.21 -11.95
C HIS A 398 13.70 4.04 -12.57
N PRO A 399 13.41 5.04 -13.43
CA PRO A 399 14.45 5.76 -14.16
C PRO A 399 15.38 6.54 -13.21
N GLN A 400 14.83 7.16 -12.17
CA GLN A 400 15.62 7.91 -11.18
C GLN A 400 16.64 7.01 -10.47
N GLN A 401 16.21 5.86 -9.96
CA GLN A 401 17.07 4.94 -9.21
C GLN A 401 18.19 4.38 -10.10
N VAL A 402 17.88 4.08 -11.36
CA VAL A 402 18.90 3.61 -12.33
C VAL A 402 19.90 4.71 -12.64
N GLU A 403 19.45 5.96 -12.79
CA GLU A 403 20.33 7.10 -13.06
C GLU A 403 21.26 7.42 -11.88
N GLU A 404 20.73 7.41 -10.66
CA GLU A 404 21.50 7.52 -9.41
C GLU A 404 22.53 6.39 -9.30
N TYR A 405 22.09 5.14 -9.48
CA TYR A 405 22.98 3.99 -9.38
C TYR A 405 24.10 4.02 -10.43
N ALA A 406 23.79 4.38 -11.68
CA ALA A 406 24.77 4.41 -12.77
C ALA A 406 25.93 5.40 -12.55
N ARG A 407 25.70 6.47 -11.77
CA ARG A 407 26.76 7.43 -11.39
C ARG A 407 27.63 6.95 -10.24
N SER A 408 27.16 5.97 -9.49
CA SER A 408 27.81 5.52 -8.27
C SER A 408 29.12 4.78 -8.52
N LYS A 409 30.00 4.78 -7.52
CA LYS A 409 31.18 3.91 -7.50
C LYS A 409 30.83 2.42 -7.52
N HIS A 410 29.64 2.02 -7.06
CA HIS A 410 29.17 0.63 -7.17
C HIS A 410 29.00 0.20 -8.62
N ALA A 411 28.30 0.98 -9.45
CA ALA A 411 28.14 0.67 -10.87
C ALA A 411 29.48 0.70 -11.63
N ASN A 412 30.41 1.56 -11.21
CA ASN A 412 31.70 1.78 -11.86
C ASN A 412 32.86 1.06 -11.16
N THR A 413 32.57 0.05 -10.33
CA THR A 413 33.61 -0.57 -9.50
C THR A 413 34.65 -1.34 -10.32
N HIS A 414 34.27 -1.87 -11.50
CA HIS A 414 35.22 -2.46 -12.45
C HIS A 414 36.32 -1.48 -12.85
N GLU A 415 35.95 -0.27 -13.26
CA GLU A 415 36.90 0.78 -13.64
C GLU A 415 37.83 1.14 -12.47
N ILE A 416 37.28 1.23 -11.26
CA ILE A 416 38.05 1.56 -10.05
C ILE A 416 39.05 0.46 -9.76
N MET A 417 38.58 -0.79 -9.69
CA MET A 417 39.37 -1.97 -9.34
C MET A 417 40.58 -2.11 -10.27
N TRP A 418 40.38 -2.03 -11.59
CA TRP A 418 41.46 -2.11 -12.58
C TRP A 418 42.46 -0.92 -12.54
N LYS A 419 42.11 0.20 -11.90
CA LYS A 419 43.04 1.34 -11.71
C LYS A 419 43.83 1.28 -10.41
N VAL A 420 43.42 0.48 -9.43
CA VAL A 420 44.00 0.50 -8.06
C VAL A 420 44.56 -0.83 -7.60
N ASP A 421 44.06 -1.94 -8.15
CA ASP A 421 44.30 -3.26 -7.60
C ASP A 421 45.50 -3.91 -8.28
N HIS A 422 46.67 -3.83 -7.63
CA HIS A 422 47.90 -4.48 -8.09
C HIS A 422 47.78 -6.01 -8.14
N TRP A 423 46.95 -6.61 -7.28
CA TRP A 423 46.78 -8.06 -7.23
C TRP A 423 46.18 -8.57 -8.55
N LEU A 424 45.18 -7.86 -9.07
CA LEU A 424 44.56 -8.13 -10.35
C LEU A 424 45.42 -7.67 -11.53
N ASN A 425 46.00 -6.47 -11.45
CA ASN A 425 46.76 -5.86 -12.55
C ASN A 425 48.05 -6.61 -12.87
N ASP A 426 48.74 -7.12 -11.86
CA ASP A 426 50.02 -7.81 -12.04
C ASP A 426 49.83 -9.33 -12.30
N GLY A 427 48.57 -9.78 -12.36
CA GLY A 427 48.20 -11.15 -12.69
C GLY A 427 48.44 -12.15 -11.55
N MET A 428 48.45 -11.71 -10.28
CA MET A 428 48.74 -12.54 -9.09
C MET A 428 47.63 -13.56 -8.74
N ASN A 429 46.77 -13.89 -9.69
CA ASN A 429 45.60 -14.73 -9.53
C ASN A 429 45.16 -15.30 -10.87
N ASN A 430 44.29 -16.32 -10.84
CA ASN A 430 43.69 -16.93 -12.02
C ASN A 430 42.20 -16.58 -12.20
N SER A 431 41.64 -16.98 -13.34
CA SER A 431 40.24 -16.75 -13.69
C SER A 431 39.25 -17.36 -12.68
N ILE A 432 39.58 -18.51 -12.07
CA ILE A 432 38.73 -19.15 -11.06
C ILE A 432 38.70 -18.31 -9.79
N GLU A 433 39.87 -17.94 -9.25
CA GLU A 433 40.00 -17.10 -8.06
C GLU A 433 39.26 -15.77 -8.21
N ARG A 434 39.42 -15.09 -9.36
CA ARG A 434 38.70 -13.86 -9.68
C ARG A 434 37.19 -14.06 -9.68
N THR A 435 36.72 -15.12 -10.34
CA THR A 435 35.28 -15.38 -10.48
C THR A 435 34.63 -15.77 -9.16
N THR A 436 35.33 -16.53 -8.32
CA THR A 436 34.81 -16.99 -7.03
C THR A 436 34.91 -15.94 -5.93
N GLY A 437 35.91 -15.05 -5.98
CA GLY A 437 36.15 -14.01 -4.97
C GLY A 437 35.72 -12.63 -5.46
N CYS A 438 36.62 -11.95 -6.15
CA CYS A 438 36.47 -10.53 -6.53
C CYS A 438 35.17 -10.26 -7.29
N TYR A 439 34.90 -11.01 -8.36
CA TYR A 439 33.74 -10.76 -9.22
C TYR A 439 32.41 -11.15 -8.59
N ALA A 440 32.39 -11.94 -7.51
CA ALA A 440 31.17 -12.18 -6.76
C ALA A 440 30.61 -10.87 -6.18
N CYS A 441 31.49 -9.97 -5.73
CA CYS A 441 31.16 -8.66 -5.18
C CYS A 441 31.15 -7.56 -6.25
N HIS A 442 32.20 -7.50 -7.09
CA HIS A 442 32.41 -6.40 -8.04
C HIS A 442 31.66 -6.59 -9.37
N GLY A 443 31.34 -7.84 -9.72
CA GLY A 443 30.58 -8.20 -10.91
C GLY A 443 31.44 -8.81 -12.02
N THR A 444 30.81 -9.59 -12.89
CA THR A 444 31.43 -10.16 -14.11
C THR A 444 31.07 -9.35 -15.35
N ILE A 445 31.77 -9.60 -16.46
CA ILE A 445 31.30 -9.24 -17.80
C ILE A 445 30.41 -10.38 -18.28
N VAL A 446 29.10 -10.12 -18.41
CA VAL A 446 28.13 -11.16 -18.77
C VAL A 446 28.09 -11.32 -20.28
N GLU A 447 28.57 -12.45 -20.75
CA GLU A 447 28.50 -12.84 -22.16
C GLU A 447 27.31 -13.73 -22.41
N VAL A 448 26.73 -13.64 -23.61
CA VAL A 448 25.57 -14.43 -24.01
C VAL A 448 25.83 -15.12 -25.35
N GLU A 449 25.56 -16.42 -25.39
CA GLU A 449 25.55 -17.24 -26.60
C GLU A 449 24.16 -17.88 -26.72
N ASP A 450 23.49 -17.70 -27.87
CA ASP A 450 22.11 -18.18 -28.09
C ASP A 450 21.09 -17.75 -27.01
N GLY A 451 21.30 -16.55 -26.43
CA GLY A 451 20.49 -15.99 -25.34
C GLY A 451 20.72 -16.64 -23.98
N ARG A 452 21.68 -17.56 -23.88
CA ARG A 452 22.12 -18.19 -22.64
C ARG A 452 23.41 -17.51 -22.14
N PRO A 453 23.48 -17.11 -20.86
CA PRO A 453 24.71 -16.59 -20.28
C PRO A 453 25.83 -17.64 -20.28
N ALA A 454 27.04 -17.24 -20.64
CA ALA A 454 28.23 -18.10 -20.66
C ALA A 454 28.63 -18.54 -19.25
N ALA A 455 29.17 -19.76 -19.12
CA ALA A 455 29.68 -20.28 -17.86
C ALA A 455 30.84 -19.42 -17.34
N GLY A 456 30.96 -19.28 -16.01
CA GLY A 456 31.94 -18.37 -15.39
C GLY A 456 31.50 -16.91 -15.35
N THR A 457 30.62 -16.47 -16.27
CA THR A 457 30.10 -15.09 -16.27
C THR A 457 28.78 -14.95 -15.49
N TRP A 458 28.09 -16.06 -15.25
CA TRP A 458 26.78 -16.14 -14.61
C TRP A 458 26.66 -17.44 -13.79
N PRO A 459 25.94 -17.46 -12.65
CA PRO A 459 25.18 -16.38 -12.01
C PRO A 459 26.07 -15.31 -11.37
N ASN A 460 25.68 -14.04 -11.51
CA ASN A 460 26.41 -12.95 -10.90
C ASN A 460 25.48 -11.82 -10.45
N VAL A 461 25.70 -11.32 -9.24
CA VAL A 461 24.98 -10.18 -8.64
C VAL A 461 25.93 -9.09 -8.15
N GLY A 462 27.18 -9.08 -8.63
CA GLY A 462 28.13 -8.07 -8.23
C GLY A 462 27.68 -6.67 -8.66
N VAL A 463 28.01 -5.69 -7.83
CA VAL A 463 27.40 -4.34 -7.90
C VAL A 463 27.74 -3.59 -9.19
N GLY A 464 28.87 -3.90 -9.84
CA GLY A 464 29.29 -3.33 -11.13
C GLY A 464 29.31 -4.33 -12.28
N ARG A 465 28.47 -5.38 -12.23
CA ARG A 465 28.31 -6.35 -13.33
C ARG A 465 28.07 -5.63 -14.67
N ILE A 466 28.85 -5.96 -15.70
CA ILE A 466 28.64 -5.42 -17.05
C ILE A 466 27.63 -6.34 -17.76
N ASN A 467 26.47 -5.78 -18.11
CA ASN A 467 25.36 -6.54 -18.70
C ASN A 467 25.52 -6.66 -20.22
N PRO A 468 24.81 -7.63 -20.87
CA PRO A 468 24.88 -7.82 -22.33
C PRO A 468 24.44 -6.60 -23.15
N ASP A 469 23.69 -5.67 -22.56
CA ASP A 469 23.27 -4.41 -23.17
C ASP A 469 24.19 -3.23 -22.88
N GLY A 470 25.36 -3.49 -22.28
CA GLY A 470 26.33 -2.49 -21.87
C GLY A 470 25.95 -1.69 -20.62
N SER A 471 24.77 -1.90 -20.04
CA SER A 471 24.41 -1.22 -18.79
C SER A 471 25.22 -1.77 -17.61
N LEU A 472 25.55 -0.89 -16.66
CA LEU A 472 26.40 -1.22 -15.52
C LEU A 472 25.57 -1.54 -14.27
N GLY A 473 25.88 -2.68 -13.66
CA GLY A 473 25.42 -3.09 -12.35
C GLY A 473 24.32 -4.13 -12.29
N SER A 474 24.02 -4.54 -11.05
CA SER A 474 22.97 -5.50 -10.72
C SER A 474 21.98 -4.87 -9.73
N CYS A 475 20.75 -4.60 -10.17
CA CYS A 475 19.68 -4.12 -9.28
C CYS A 475 19.14 -5.19 -8.32
N SER A 476 19.78 -6.36 -8.23
CA SER A 476 19.37 -7.46 -7.34
C SER A 476 20.41 -7.78 -6.27
N SER A 477 21.41 -6.91 -6.07
CA SER A 477 22.45 -7.09 -5.06
C SER A 477 21.93 -6.88 -3.63
N CYS A 478 21.08 -5.86 -3.41
CA CYS A 478 20.60 -5.52 -2.06
C CYS A 478 19.14 -5.95 -1.78
N HIS A 479 18.28 -5.93 -2.80
CA HIS A 479 16.90 -6.45 -2.73
C HIS A 479 16.74 -7.56 -3.76
N THR A 480 16.97 -8.78 -3.33
CA THR A 480 17.21 -9.91 -4.20
C THR A 480 15.97 -10.31 -5.02
N ARG A 481 16.23 -10.89 -6.18
CA ARG A 481 15.20 -11.53 -7.00
C ARG A 481 14.71 -12.80 -6.29
N HIS A 482 13.43 -13.17 -6.35
CA HIS A 482 12.35 -12.53 -7.10
C HIS A 482 11.37 -11.77 -6.21
N ARG A 483 11.72 -11.53 -4.94
CA ARG A 483 10.89 -10.82 -3.97
C ARG A 483 11.04 -9.30 -4.07
N PHE A 484 12.24 -8.81 -4.40
CA PHE A 484 12.58 -7.38 -4.55
C PHE A 484 12.11 -6.55 -3.35
N SER A 485 12.42 -7.01 -2.15
CA SER A 485 11.89 -6.45 -0.90
C SER A 485 12.66 -5.19 -0.49
N LEU A 486 11.95 -4.09 -0.26
CA LEU A 486 12.58 -2.89 0.34
C LEU A 486 12.99 -3.13 1.80
N VAL A 487 12.28 -4.03 2.50
CA VAL A 487 12.63 -4.41 3.88
C VAL A 487 14.00 -5.09 3.90
N GLU A 488 14.24 -6.00 2.96
CA GLU A 488 15.53 -6.68 2.80
C GLU A 488 16.65 -5.66 2.55
N ALA A 489 16.49 -4.77 1.56
CA ALA A 489 17.50 -3.74 1.28
C ALA A 489 17.75 -2.73 2.43
N ARG A 490 16.83 -2.61 3.40
CA ARG A 490 17.01 -1.72 4.56
C ARG A 490 17.77 -2.38 5.71
N LYS A 491 17.83 -3.71 5.70
CA LYS A 491 18.48 -4.50 6.74
C LYS A 491 19.99 -4.60 6.48
N PRO A 492 20.85 -4.56 7.53
CA PRO A 492 22.30 -4.68 7.39
C PRO A 492 22.76 -5.92 6.62
N GLU A 493 22.02 -7.02 6.71
CA GLU A 493 22.31 -8.30 6.07
C GLU A 493 22.21 -8.23 4.53
N ALA A 494 21.63 -7.17 3.96
CA ALA A 494 21.71 -6.94 2.51
C ALA A 494 23.08 -6.41 2.06
N CYS A 495 23.93 -5.97 2.99
CA CYS A 495 25.25 -5.42 2.71
C CYS A 495 26.38 -6.41 3.03
N ASP A 496 26.11 -7.39 3.89
CA ASP A 496 27.12 -8.25 4.51
C ASP A 496 27.79 -9.25 3.57
N GLN A 497 27.21 -9.51 2.40
CA GLN A 497 27.82 -10.36 1.38
C GLN A 497 29.14 -9.75 0.85
N CYS A 498 29.24 -8.42 0.81
CA CYS A 498 30.36 -7.71 0.20
C CYS A 498 31.12 -6.80 1.18
N HIS A 499 30.44 -6.24 2.17
CA HIS A 499 31.01 -5.29 3.13
C HIS A 499 31.44 -6.00 4.43
N LEU A 500 32.41 -6.88 4.29
CA LEU A 500 32.93 -7.76 5.33
C LEU A 500 34.42 -8.00 5.17
N GLY A 501 35.01 -8.74 6.11
CA GLY A 501 36.33 -9.33 5.94
C GLY A 501 37.48 -8.38 6.26
N PRO A 502 38.71 -8.75 5.88
CA PRO A 502 39.90 -8.17 6.48
C PRO A 502 40.17 -6.72 6.06
N ASP A 503 39.76 -6.29 4.88
CA ASP A 503 40.11 -4.99 4.31
C ASP A 503 39.00 -3.95 4.47
N HIS A 504 37.75 -4.39 4.58
CA HIS A 504 36.62 -3.52 4.83
C HIS A 504 35.53 -4.22 5.65
N PRO A 505 35.77 -4.46 6.96
CA PRO A 505 34.86 -5.19 7.84
C PRO A 505 33.66 -4.34 8.30
N GLN A 506 32.91 -3.73 7.38
CA GLN A 506 31.87 -2.80 7.80
C GLN A 506 30.70 -3.47 8.52
N ILE A 507 30.34 -4.71 8.16
CA ILE A 507 29.29 -5.45 8.88
C ILE A 507 29.75 -5.82 10.30
N GLU A 508 30.99 -6.26 10.47
CA GLU A 508 31.53 -6.62 11.78
C GLU A 508 31.64 -5.39 12.68
N ILE A 509 32.14 -4.28 12.12
CA ILE A 509 32.14 -2.95 12.77
C ILE A 509 30.72 -2.54 13.18
N TYR A 510 29.75 -2.65 12.27
CA TYR A 510 28.37 -2.29 12.56
C TYR A 510 27.82 -3.15 13.72
N ASN A 511 28.03 -4.46 13.66
CA ASN A 511 27.53 -5.42 14.65
C ASN A 511 28.14 -5.20 16.05
N GLU A 512 29.43 -4.83 16.13
CA GLU A 512 30.09 -4.47 17.39
C GLU A 512 29.54 -3.15 17.97
N SER A 513 29.24 -2.18 17.10
CA SER A 513 28.76 -0.88 17.54
C SER A 513 27.45 -0.96 18.34
N LYS A 514 27.15 0.09 19.12
CA LYS A 514 25.85 0.19 19.80
C LYS A 514 24.67 0.28 18.83
N HIS A 515 24.89 0.77 17.60
CA HIS A 515 23.85 0.74 16.58
C HIS A 515 23.50 -0.69 16.16
N GLY A 516 24.49 -1.53 15.84
CA GLY A 516 24.22 -2.93 15.50
C GLY A 516 23.69 -3.73 16.67
N THR A 517 24.26 -3.56 17.87
CA THR A 517 23.77 -4.27 19.08
C THR A 517 22.29 -3.98 19.36
N ILE A 518 21.84 -2.71 19.25
CA ILE A 518 20.43 -2.36 19.47
C ILE A 518 19.56 -2.84 18.30
N TYR A 519 20.06 -2.81 17.06
CA TYR A 519 19.36 -3.41 15.92
C TYR A 519 19.11 -4.90 16.15
N HIS A 520 20.10 -5.67 16.61
CA HIS A 520 19.92 -7.10 16.91
C HIS A 520 18.94 -7.35 18.05
N ALA A 521 18.87 -6.44 19.02
CA ALA A 521 17.97 -6.56 20.16
C ALA A 521 16.52 -6.18 19.85
N GLU A 522 16.28 -5.22 18.94
CA GLU A 522 14.97 -4.58 18.75
C GLU A 522 14.47 -4.59 17.29
N GLY A 523 15.31 -4.93 16.32
CA GLY A 523 15.07 -4.75 14.90
C GLY A 523 13.87 -5.54 14.36
N ASP A 524 13.52 -6.66 14.99
CA ASP A 524 12.35 -7.46 14.62
C ASP A 524 11.02 -6.76 14.94
N ASP A 525 10.99 -5.86 15.92
CA ASP A 525 9.80 -5.11 16.32
C ASP A 525 9.62 -3.79 15.56
N TRP A 526 10.58 -3.43 14.70
CA TRP A 526 10.56 -2.16 13.97
C TRP A 526 9.63 -2.16 12.76
N GLN A 527 9.18 -0.96 12.38
CA GLN A 527 8.37 -0.77 11.17
C GLN A 527 9.27 -0.53 9.96
N TRP A 528 9.63 -1.59 9.25
CA TRP A 528 10.53 -1.53 8.09
C TRP A 528 9.89 -0.93 6.83
N TYR A 529 8.56 -0.88 6.73
CA TYR A 529 7.85 -0.33 5.57
C TYR A 529 6.60 0.45 5.99
N PRO A 530 6.77 1.69 6.51
CA PRO A 530 5.63 2.49 6.96
C PRO A 530 4.70 2.87 5.79
N ASP A 531 3.41 3.02 6.08
CA ASP A 531 2.36 3.30 5.10
C ASP A 531 2.57 4.63 4.34
N ASP A 532 3.18 5.62 5.00
CA ASP A 532 3.52 6.91 4.41
C ASP A 532 4.85 6.91 3.63
N ARG A 533 5.54 5.77 3.62
CA ARG A 533 6.88 5.52 3.04
C ARG A 533 8.03 6.32 3.61
N GLN A 534 7.78 7.14 4.61
CA GLN A 534 8.84 7.93 5.23
C GLN A 534 9.41 7.08 6.36
N TRP A 535 10.47 6.31 6.13
CA TRP A 535 11.10 5.51 7.17
C TRP A 535 11.92 6.41 8.10
N LYS A 536 11.39 6.69 9.30
CA LYS A 536 11.89 7.75 10.20
C LYS A 536 12.50 7.20 11.48
N ALA A 537 13.65 7.75 11.86
CA ALA A 537 14.26 7.53 13.16
C ALA A 537 13.32 7.96 14.30
N GLY A 538 13.33 7.21 15.40
CA GLY A 538 12.50 7.42 16.59
C GLY A 538 11.03 7.01 16.45
N ARG A 539 10.50 6.94 15.22
CA ARG A 539 9.13 6.47 14.95
C ARG A 539 9.10 5.03 14.45
N ASP A 540 9.92 4.72 13.46
CA ASP A 540 9.88 3.45 12.74
C ASP A 540 11.07 2.55 13.08
N TYR A 541 12.20 3.14 13.49
CA TYR A 541 13.40 2.47 13.98
C TYR A 541 14.08 3.31 15.06
N ARG A 542 14.78 2.68 16.01
CA ARG A 542 15.47 3.38 17.11
C ARG A 542 16.90 3.80 16.76
N VAL A 543 17.64 2.94 16.08
CA VAL A 543 19.05 3.17 15.68
C VAL A 543 19.23 2.94 14.18
N PRO A 544 20.16 3.63 13.52
CA PRO A 544 20.32 3.52 12.07
C PRO A 544 20.89 2.15 11.66
N THR A 545 20.54 1.71 10.45
CA THR A 545 21.20 0.63 9.71
C THR A 545 22.14 1.21 8.64
N CYS A 546 22.87 0.35 7.93
CA CYS A 546 23.67 0.71 6.76
C CYS A 546 22.86 1.56 5.76
N ALA A 547 21.67 1.08 5.40
CA ALA A 547 20.78 1.78 4.48
C ALA A 547 20.25 3.09 5.06
N ALA A 548 19.99 3.19 6.36
CA ALA A 548 19.54 4.44 6.99
C ALA A 548 20.60 5.56 6.83
N CYS A 549 21.87 5.23 7.06
CA CYS A 549 22.97 6.17 6.92
C CYS A 549 23.28 6.51 5.47
N HIS A 550 23.38 5.51 4.59
CA HIS A 550 23.99 5.69 3.28
C HIS A 550 23.00 5.90 2.12
N MET A 551 21.74 5.47 2.23
CA MET A 551 20.84 5.43 1.05
C MET A 551 19.43 5.96 1.32
N SER A 552 18.84 5.65 2.48
CA SER A 552 17.45 5.99 2.81
C SER A 552 17.29 7.47 3.11
N ALA A 553 16.10 8.00 2.87
CA ALA A 553 15.78 9.39 3.19
C ALA A 553 15.91 9.65 4.71
N ALA A 554 16.37 10.85 5.05
CA ALA A 554 16.44 11.39 6.40
C ALA A 554 15.84 12.81 6.41
N ALA A 555 15.71 13.42 7.59
CA ALA A 555 15.20 14.79 7.71
C ALA A 555 16.03 15.77 6.84
N GLY A 556 15.42 16.30 5.78
CA GLY A 556 16.09 17.21 4.84
C GLY A 556 17.07 16.56 3.85
N VAL A 557 17.20 15.23 3.85
CA VAL A 557 18.09 14.48 2.95
C VAL A 557 17.27 13.47 2.15
N PRO A 558 17.19 13.58 0.80
CA PRO A 558 16.45 12.62 -0.01
C PRO A 558 17.13 11.24 0.01
N TYR A 559 16.37 10.19 -0.34
CA TYR A 559 16.98 8.90 -0.64
C TYR A 559 17.83 9.00 -1.91
N THR A 560 18.82 8.14 -2.06
CA THR A 560 19.64 8.04 -3.28
C THR A 560 20.10 6.59 -3.49
N HIS A 561 20.23 6.17 -4.75
CA HIS A 561 20.95 4.94 -5.13
C HIS A 561 22.42 5.20 -5.49
N ASP A 562 22.90 6.45 -5.38
CA ASP A 562 24.31 6.78 -5.49
C ASP A 562 24.99 6.68 -4.11
N THR A 563 25.61 5.54 -3.84
CA THR A 563 26.35 5.31 -2.57
C THR A 563 27.65 6.10 -2.45
N THR A 564 28.03 6.86 -3.49
CA THR A 564 29.14 7.84 -3.43
C THR A 564 28.72 9.09 -2.66
N GLU A 565 27.42 9.38 -2.61
CA GLU A 565 26.88 10.45 -1.78
C GLU A 565 27.04 10.12 -0.29
N ARG A 566 26.98 11.17 0.54
CA ARG A 566 27.12 11.16 2.01
C ARG A 566 28.51 10.75 2.52
N LEU A 567 29.47 10.51 1.64
CA LEU A 567 30.87 10.27 1.98
C LEU A 567 31.64 11.59 2.10
N SER A 568 32.32 11.80 3.23
CA SER A 568 33.24 12.95 3.42
C SER A 568 34.71 12.59 3.29
N TRP A 569 35.01 11.30 3.29
CA TRP A 569 36.35 10.71 3.21
C TRP A 569 36.29 9.48 2.31
N GLU A 570 37.29 9.33 1.45
CA GLU A 570 37.49 8.10 0.69
C GLU A 570 38.42 7.17 1.49
N THR A 571 37.82 6.33 2.32
CA THR A 571 38.57 5.48 3.26
C THR A 571 39.11 4.21 2.63
N GLN A 572 38.63 3.84 1.43
CA GLN A 572 39.18 2.74 0.64
C GLN A 572 40.58 3.05 0.07
N ALA A 573 40.91 4.34 -0.06
CA ALA A 573 42.19 4.77 -0.64
C ALA A 573 43.37 4.43 0.30
N PRO A 574 44.56 4.11 -0.25
CA PRO A 574 45.76 3.84 0.55
C PRO A 574 46.09 4.97 1.52
N ARG A 575 46.30 6.17 0.97
CA ARG A 575 46.20 7.43 1.71
C ARG A 575 44.75 7.87 1.70
N THR A 576 44.15 8.17 2.85
CA THR A 576 42.77 8.65 2.86
C THR A 576 42.72 10.08 2.31
N VAL A 577 41.86 10.28 1.31
CA VAL A 577 41.69 11.55 0.59
C VAL A 577 40.23 11.98 0.59
N ARG A 578 39.93 13.20 0.12
CA ARG A 578 38.53 13.57 -0.11
C ARG A 578 37.96 12.80 -1.32
N PRO A 579 36.66 12.49 -1.35
CA PRO A 579 36.07 11.72 -2.46
C PRO A 579 36.29 12.33 -3.85
N ASN A 580 36.31 13.67 -3.96
CA ASN A 580 36.60 14.41 -5.19
C ASN A 580 38.09 14.41 -5.58
N GLU A 581 38.98 13.98 -4.68
CA GLU A 581 40.43 13.85 -4.91
C GLU A 581 40.85 12.39 -5.20
N PHE A 582 39.91 11.44 -5.11
CA PHE A 582 40.16 10.05 -5.41
C PHE A 582 40.35 9.82 -6.91
N LYS A 583 41.59 9.98 -7.38
CA LYS A 583 41.99 9.93 -8.80
C LYS A 583 41.38 8.78 -9.63
N PRO A 584 41.26 7.54 -9.12
CA PRO A 584 40.68 6.45 -9.91
C PRO A 584 39.25 6.72 -10.38
N PHE A 585 38.44 7.34 -9.53
CA PHE A 585 37.08 7.76 -9.85
C PHE A 585 36.65 8.91 -8.93
N PRO A 586 36.94 10.18 -9.29
CA PRO A 586 36.63 11.33 -8.47
C PRO A 586 35.13 11.51 -8.30
N ALA A 587 34.67 11.70 -7.06
CA ALA A 587 33.27 12.03 -6.80
C ALA A 587 32.92 13.40 -7.39
N ALA A 588 31.74 13.51 -8.01
CA ALA A 588 31.25 14.77 -8.57
C ALA A 588 30.76 15.75 -7.48
N SER A 589 30.46 15.25 -6.28
CA SER A 589 29.96 16.04 -5.16
C SER A 589 31.07 16.61 -4.28
N ASP A 590 30.78 17.77 -3.66
CA ASP A 590 31.66 18.37 -2.64
C ASP A 590 31.50 17.62 -1.31
N TRP A 591 32.62 17.17 -0.74
CA TRP A 591 32.67 16.45 0.53
C TRP A 591 32.02 17.23 1.70
N LYS A 592 31.99 18.56 1.66
CA LYS A 592 31.33 19.39 2.68
C LYS A 592 29.81 19.29 2.60
N VAL A 593 29.27 19.20 1.38
CA VAL A 593 27.84 18.96 1.14
C VAL A 593 27.49 17.56 1.64
N GLU A 594 28.32 16.57 1.30
CA GLU A 594 28.10 15.18 1.72
C GLU A 594 28.24 14.99 3.25
N ARG A 595 29.22 15.66 3.88
CA ARG A 595 29.32 15.73 5.36
C ARG A 595 28.09 16.36 5.97
N SER A 596 27.54 17.41 5.36
CA SER A 596 26.31 18.06 5.86
C SER A 596 25.09 17.15 5.77
N LYS A 597 24.95 16.36 4.69
CA LYS A 597 23.92 15.32 4.59
C LYS A 597 24.08 14.26 5.68
N MET A 598 25.30 13.77 5.91
CA MET A 598 25.53 12.77 6.97
C MET A 598 25.27 13.36 8.38
N ARG A 599 25.66 14.61 8.64
CA ARG A 599 25.29 15.32 9.89
C ARG A 599 23.77 15.36 10.08
N ALA A 600 23.01 15.67 9.03
CA ALA A 600 21.55 15.67 9.09
C ALA A 600 20.97 14.29 9.42
N VAL A 601 21.60 13.19 8.99
CA VAL A 601 21.23 11.84 9.41
C VAL A 601 21.43 11.66 10.92
N CYS A 602 22.61 12.02 11.45
CA CYS A 602 22.94 11.91 12.88
C CYS A 602 22.00 12.75 13.78
N LEU A 603 21.67 13.96 13.33
CA LEU A 603 20.84 14.93 14.05
C LEU A 603 19.38 14.47 14.24
N GLN A 604 18.96 13.38 13.59
CA GLN A 604 17.65 12.78 13.88
C GLN A 604 17.59 12.16 15.29
N CYS A 605 18.74 11.79 15.86
CA CYS A 605 18.83 11.12 17.16
C CYS A 605 19.79 11.81 18.15
N HIS A 606 20.79 12.53 17.65
CA HIS A 606 21.86 13.10 18.47
C HIS A 606 21.84 14.63 18.47
N SER A 607 22.43 15.21 19.52
CA SER A 607 22.67 16.65 19.58
C SER A 607 23.73 17.08 18.57
N THR A 608 23.72 18.38 18.22
CA THR A 608 24.74 18.98 17.35
C THR A 608 26.14 18.81 17.91
N THR A 609 26.34 19.06 19.21
CA THR A 609 27.66 18.91 19.86
C THR A 609 28.20 17.50 19.73
N TRP A 610 27.39 16.49 20.06
CA TRP A 610 27.81 15.10 19.93
C TRP A 610 28.16 14.73 18.48
N THR A 611 27.32 15.17 17.54
CA THR A 611 27.52 14.91 16.10
C THR A 611 28.82 15.55 15.60
N ASP A 612 29.07 16.80 15.96
CA ASP A 612 30.26 17.53 15.52
C ASP A 612 31.54 17.00 16.17
N ASP A 613 31.47 16.56 17.44
CA ASP A 613 32.59 15.95 18.15
C ASP A 613 32.95 14.58 17.57
N HIS A 614 31.95 13.74 17.20
CA HIS A 614 32.19 12.48 16.49
C HIS A 614 32.97 12.70 15.19
N PHE A 615 32.51 13.66 14.39
CA PHE A 615 33.16 13.97 13.12
C PHE A 615 34.53 14.62 13.28
N ARG A 616 34.74 15.45 14.30
CA ARG A 616 36.07 16.00 14.63
C ARG A 616 37.05 14.88 15.02
N ASN A 617 36.58 13.90 15.78
CA ASN A 617 37.39 12.74 16.15
C ASN A 617 37.73 11.89 14.92
N LEU A 618 36.78 11.63 14.03
CA LEU A 618 37.04 10.95 12.76
C LEU A 618 38.07 11.69 11.91
N ASP A 619 37.94 13.01 11.79
CA ASP A 619 38.88 13.83 11.03
C ASP A 619 40.30 13.78 11.63
N ALA A 620 40.42 13.78 12.95
CA ALA A 620 41.70 13.62 13.65
C ALA A 620 42.32 12.21 13.46
N VAL A 621 41.50 11.15 13.46
CA VAL A 621 41.96 9.78 13.20
C VAL A 621 42.47 9.62 11.77
N VAL A 622 41.77 10.20 10.79
CA VAL A 622 42.22 10.20 9.39
C VAL A 622 43.56 10.92 9.24
N GLU A 623 43.71 12.09 9.87
CA GLU A 623 44.96 12.84 9.83
C GLU A 623 46.10 12.09 10.51
N ALA A 624 45.85 11.51 11.69
CA ALA A 624 46.82 10.70 12.41
C ALA A 624 47.27 9.49 11.58
N TYR A 625 46.33 8.77 10.96
CA TYR A 625 46.67 7.66 10.06
C TYR A 625 47.57 8.13 8.91
N ASN A 626 47.16 9.19 8.20
CA ASN A 626 47.88 9.68 7.03
C ASN A 626 49.29 10.12 7.40
N SER A 627 49.42 11.01 8.39
CA SER A 627 50.69 11.68 8.73
C SER A 627 51.66 10.83 9.54
N ILE A 628 51.17 9.97 10.45
CA ILE A 628 52.03 9.20 11.36
C ILE A 628 52.40 7.84 10.74
N TYR A 629 51.49 7.22 9.97
CA TYR A 629 51.68 5.86 9.49
C TYR A 629 51.87 5.80 7.98
N TYR A 630 50.91 6.27 7.19
CA TYR A 630 50.95 6.06 5.74
C TYR A 630 52.07 6.83 5.05
N ASP A 631 52.14 8.15 5.25
CA ASP A 631 53.07 9.03 4.54
C ASP A 631 54.54 8.64 4.83
N PRO A 632 54.96 8.40 6.09
CA PRO A 632 56.33 7.96 6.36
C PRO A 632 56.65 6.56 5.83
N ALA A 633 55.71 5.61 5.92
CA ALA A 633 55.92 4.26 5.38
C ALA A 633 56.04 4.29 3.85
N ARG A 634 55.25 5.14 3.18
CA ARG A 634 55.31 5.31 1.73
C ARG A 634 56.63 5.92 1.30
N GLU A 635 57.10 6.96 1.98
CA GLU A 635 58.40 7.59 1.71
C GLU A 635 59.54 6.57 1.78
N LYS A 636 59.53 5.69 2.79
CA LYS A 636 60.52 4.63 2.92
C LYS A 636 60.45 3.60 1.79
N LEU A 637 59.26 3.15 1.42
CA LEU A 637 59.09 2.23 0.30
C LEU A 637 59.56 2.86 -1.02
N ASP A 638 59.20 4.12 -1.26
CA ASP A 638 59.66 4.89 -2.43
C ASP A 638 61.19 4.99 -2.49
N GLY A 639 61.83 5.28 -1.35
CA GLY A 639 63.29 5.36 -1.26
C GLY A 639 63.98 4.05 -1.66
N LEU A 640 63.43 2.90 -1.27
CA LEU A 640 63.98 1.58 -1.66
C LEU A 640 63.86 1.33 -3.17
N TYR A 641 62.73 1.70 -3.78
CA TYR A 641 62.56 1.64 -5.23
C TYR A 641 63.49 2.61 -5.98
N GLU A 642 63.72 3.81 -5.45
CA GLU A 642 64.63 4.80 -6.04
C GLU A 642 66.09 4.36 -5.94
N ALA A 643 66.48 3.73 -4.84
CA ALA A 643 67.80 3.12 -4.65
C ALA A 643 68.02 1.84 -5.48
N GLY A 644 66.97 1.31 -6.12
CA GLY A 644 67.04 0.07 -6.89
C GLY A 644 67.21 -1.18 -6.03
N LEU A 645 66.87 -1.08 -4.74
CA LEU A 645 66.89 -2.19 -3.78
C LEU A 645 65.67 -3.09 -3.91
N LEU A 646 64.59 -2.57 -4.49
CA LEU A 646 63.38 -3.31 -4.84
C LEU A 646 63.16 -3.35 -6.37
N SER A 647 62.51 -4.41 -6.82
CA SER A 647 62.08 -4.62 -8.19
C SER A 647 60.89 -3.72 -8.54
N LYS A 648 60.94 -3.03 -9.68
CA LYS A 648 59.77 -2.29 -10.21
C LYS A 648 58.90 -3.12 -11.15
N LYS A 649 59.12 -4.44 -11.20
CA LYS A 649 58.47 -5.32 -12.18
C LYS A 649 57.03 -5.62 -11.79
N ASN A 650 56.79 -6.05 -10.55
CA ASN A 650 55.45 -6.29 -9.99
C ASN A 650 55.43 -5.77 -8.55
N TYR A 651 54.24 -5.50 -8.02
CA TYR A 651 54.07 -4.91 -6.69
C TYR A 651 54.00 -5.93 -5.54
N PHE A 652 53.94 -7.23 -5.84
CA PHE A 652 53.84 -8.28 -4.82
C PHE A 652 54.97 -9.29 -4.95
N ASP A 653 56.10 -8.91 -5.55
CA ASP A 653 57.21 -9.83 -5.73
C ASP A 653 58.25 -9.78 -4.60
N GLU A 654 58.11 -8.89 -3.61
CA GLU A 654 59.00 -8.81 -2.44
C GLU A 654 58.23 -8.66 -1.12
N GLU A 655 58.66 -9.34 -0.04
CA GLU A 655 57.96 -9.38 1.27
C GLU A 655 57.55 -8.01 1.82
N ILE A 656 58.42 -7.00 1.63
CA ILE A 656 58.19 -5.65 2.15
C ILE A 656 56.97 -4.96 1.51
N GLU A 657 56.67 -5.29 0.26
CA GLU A 657 55.53 -4.75 -0.47
C GLU A 657 54.21 -5.32 0.08
N TRP A 658 54.21 -6.59 0.50
CA TRP A 658 53.08 -7.22 1.18
C TRP A 658 52.82 -6.59 2.54
N GLN A 659 53.88 -6.37 3.31
CA GLN A 659 53.77 -5.71 4.63
C GLN A 659 53.24 -4.29 4.48
N PHE A 660 53.71 -3.53 3.49
CA PHE A 660 53.18 -2.22 3.20
C PHE A 660 51.73 -2.27 2.71
N TYR A 661 51.38 -3.21 1.84
CA TYR A 661 50.02 -3.37 1.34
C TYR A 661 49.04 -3.65 2.49
N GLU A 662 49.33 -4.63 3.35
CA GLU A 662 48.46 -4.97 4.48
C GLU A 662 48.42 -3.85 5.55
N LEU A 663 49.50 -3.05 5.68
CA LEU A 663 49.52 -1.86 6.55
C LEU A 663 48.39 -0.90 6.21
N TRP A 664 48.24 -0.54 4.94
CA TRP A 664 47.20 0.42 4.54
C TRP A 664 45.87 -0.25 4.23
N HIS A 665 45.89 -1.44 3.59
CA HIS A 665 44.72 -2.14 3.04
C HIS A 665 43.91 -2.84 4.13
N HIS A 666 44.55 -3.45 5.12
CA HIS A 666 43.86 -4.12 6.22
C HIS A 666 43.83 -3.21 7.45
N GLU A 667 44.97 -3.05 8.12
CA GLU A 667 45.00 -2.47 9.47
C GLU A 667 44.63 -0.98 9.46
N GLY A 668 45.12 -0.25 8.45
CA GLY A 668 44.76 1.14 8.24
C GLY A 668 43.26 1.32 8.00
N ARG A 669 42.68 0.56 7.07
CA ARG A 669 41.24 0.65 6.77
C ARG A 669 40.39 0.31 8.00
N ARG A 670 40.72 -0.77 8.72
CA ARG A 670 40.05 -1.15 9.98
C ARG A 670 40.05 -0.01 11.01
N ALA A 671 41.21 0.60 11.27
CA ALA A 671 41.32 1.69 12.25
C ALA A 671 40.41 2.88 11.90
N ARG A 672 40.41 3.31 10.63
CA ARG A 672 39.60 4.44 10.15
C ARG A 672 38.11 4.12 10.09
N MET A 673 37.75 2.96 9.55
CA MET A 673 36.36 2.53 9.40
C MET A 673 35.71 2.21 10.75
N GLY A 674 36.45 1.57 11.66
CA GLY A 674 36.01 1.30 13.04
C GLY A 674 35.68 2.59 13.79
N THR A 675 36.54 3.61 13.65
CA THR A 675 36.27 4.95 14.20
C THR A 675 35.03 5.57 13.56
N ALA A 676 34.91 5.52 12.22
CA ALA A 676 33.82 6.17 11.49
C ALA A 676 32.42 5.66 11.92
N MET A 677 32.33 4.38 12.26
CA MET A 677 31.07 3.69 12.60
C MET A 677 30.99 3.26 14.08
N MET A 678 31.86 3.80 14.95
CA MET A 678 31.81 3.66 16.41
C MET A 678 31.97 2.23 16.93
N ALA A 679 32.90 1.48 16.34
CA ALA A 679 33.37 0.18 16.80
C ALA A 679 34.75 0.32 17.47
N PRO A 680 34.81 0.39 18.81
CA PRO A 680 36.06 0.62 19.52
C PRO A 680 37.08 -0.51 19.35
N ASP A 681 36.66 -1.78 19.23
CA ASP A 681 37.57 -2.90 19.02
C ASP A 681 38.21 -2.85 17.63
N TYR A 682 37.40 -2.57 16.59
CA TYR A 682 37.94 -2.34 15.24
C TYR A 682 38.78 -1.07 15.09
N ALA A 683 38.50 -0.03 15.88
CA ALA A 683 39.35 1.15 15.91
C ALA A 683 40.70 0.86 16.59
N TRP A 684 40.69 0.09 17.67
CA TRP A 684 41.86 -0.15 18.51
C TRP A 684 42.53 -1.51 18.25
N TRP A 685 41.93 -2.62 18.71
CA TRP A 685 42.56 -3.94 18.71
C TRP A 685 42.76 -4.51 17.33
N HIS A 686 41.76 -4.44 16.45
CA HIS A 686 41.93 -4.81 15.04
C HIS A 686 42.42 -3.65 14.15
N GLY A 687 42.56 -2.45 14.73
CA GLY A 687 42.92 -1.22 14.02
C GLY A 687 44.31 -0.74 14.42
N PHE A 688 44.36 0.33 15.22
CA PHE A 688 45.62 0.99 15.59
C PHE A 688 46.65 0.09 16.26
N TYR A 689 46.24 -0.95 16.99
CA TYR A 689 47.13 -1.90 17.62
C TYR A 689 47.90 -2.72 16.55
N GLU A 690 47.18 -3.42 15.66
CA GLU A 690 47.79 -4.17 14.56
C GLU A 690 48.54 -3.26 13.58
N LEU A 691 48.00 -2.07 13.31
CA LEU A 691 48.64 -1.06 12.47
C LEU A 691 50.02 -0.67 13.02
N LYS A 692 50.15 -0.50 14.35
CA LYS A 692 51.43 -0.19 14.99
C LYS A 692 52.40 -1.37 14.92
N HIS A 693 51.94 -2.57 15.20
CA HIS A 693 52.78 -3.78 15.10
C HIS A 693 53.35 -3.92 13.71
N ARG A 694 52.49 -3.82 12.69
CA ARG A 694 52.89 -3.92 11.29
C ARG A 694 53.75 -2.76 10.83
N TYR A 695 53.50 -1.54 11.31
CA TYR A 695 54.35 -0.40 11.00
C TYR A 695 55.78 -0.59 11.51
N VAL A 696 55.95 -1.02 12.76
CA VAL A 696 57.28 -1.31 13.34
C VAL A 696 57.97 -2.39 12.54
N HIS A 697 57.27 -3.50 12.27
CA HIS A 697 57.83 -4.59 11.47
C HIS A 697 58.23 -4.15 10.05
N PHE A 698 57.38 -3.37 9.38
CA PHE A 698 57.71 -2.78 8.08
C PHE A 698 58.98 -1.93 8.14
N MET A 699 59.13 -1.08 9.16
CA MET A 699 60.32 -0.25 9.32
C MET A 699 61.59 -1.08 9.58
N GLU A 700 61.51 -2.15 10.39
CA GLU A 700 62.63 -3.08 10.58
C GLU A 700 63.04 -3.75 9.26
N LEU A 701 62.07 -4.12 8.41
CA LEU A 701 62.35 -4.68 7.08
C LEU A 701 63.00 -3.65 6.15
N VAL A 702 62.62 -2.37 6.22
CA VAL A 702 63.27 -1.29 5.47
C VAL A 702 64.74 -1.18 5.87
N GLU A 703 65.04 -1.10 7.17
CA GLU A 703 66.42 -0.99 7.68
C GLU A 703 67.26 -2.20 7.26
N LYS A 704 66.69 -3.41 7.42
CA LYS A 704 67.34 -4.64 6.98
C LYS A 704 67.61 -4.65 5.47
N ARG A 705 66.69 -4.13 4.65
CA ARG A 705 66.84 -4.06 3.19
C ARG A 705 67.97 -3.10 2.79
N ASP A 706 68.11 -1.98 3.49
CA ASP A 706 69.22 -1.05 3.31
C ASP A 706 70.59 -1.71 3.62
N GLU A 707 70.64 -2.62 4.60
CA GLU A 707 71.86 -3.35 4.98
C GLU A 707 72.19 -4.53 4.03
N GLU A 708 71.20 -5.33 3.65
CA GLU A 708 71.39 -6.55 2.85
C GLU A 708 71.54 -6.28 1.35
N GLY A 709 71.15 -5.09 0.89
CA GLY A 709 71.14 -4.75 -0.53
C GLY A 709 69.92 -5.30 -1.27
N LYS A 710 70.01 -5.39 -2.59
CA LYS A 710 68.87 -5.69 -3.47
C LYS A 710 68.14 -6.99 -3.06
N ALA A 711 66.81 -6.98 -2.98
CA ALA A 711 66.05 -8.20 -2.72
C ALA A 711 65.97 -9.09 -3.98
N GLU A 712 65.86 -10.39 -3.72
CA GLU A 712 65.53 -11.38 -4.74
C GLU A 712 64.00 -11.51 -4.81
N PRO A 713 63.38 -11.20 -5.97
CA PRO A 713 61.94 -11.32 -6.12
C PRO A 713 61.47 -12.78 -5.98
N PHE A 714 60.24 -12.95 -5.50
CA PHE A 714 59.55 -14.23 -5.52
C PHE A 714 59.26 -14.66 -6.96
N ASP A 715 59.87 -15.76 -7.38
CA ASP A 715 59.71 -16.30 -8.74
C ASP A 715 58.38 -17.02 -8.96
N PHE A 716 57.81 -17.60 -7.90
CA PHE A 716 56.64 -18.48 -8.01
C PHE A 716 55.45 -17.98 -7.19
N PHE A 717 54.35 -17.70 -7.90
CA PHE A 717 53.03 -17.45 -7.33
C PHE A 717 52.04 -18.49 -7.84
N PRO A 718 51.39 -19.27 -6.96
CA PRO A 718 50.32 -20.17 -7.36
C PRO A 718 49.23 -19.41 -8.11
N GLY A 719 48.79 -19.95 -9.25
CA GLY A 719 47.66 -19.39 -9.99
C GLY A 719 47.95 -18.10 -10.76
N ARG A 720 49.19 -17.61 -10.80
CA ARG A 720 49.55 -16.40 -11.56
C ARG A 720 49.22 -16.55 -13.05
N MET A 721 48.53 -15.57 -13.63
CA MET A 721 48.33 -15.48 -15.08
C MET A 721 49.54 -14.81 -15.75
N GLU A 722 50.11 -15.46 -16.77
CA GLU A 722 51.12 -14.83 -17.63
C GLU A 722 50.43 -13.77 -18.51
N SER A 723 50.96 -12.54 -18.48
CA SER A 723 50.23 -11.32 -18.86
C SER A 723 49.84 -11.16 -20.34
N THR A 724 49.87 -12.20 -21.18
CA THR A 724 49.62 -12.05 -22.64
C THR A 724 48.97 -13.23 -23.36
N THR A 725 48.61 -14.35 -22.72
CA THR A 725 48.06 -15.53 -23.44
C THR A 725 46.67 -15.97 -23.00
N ASP A 726 46.12 -15.46 -21.90
CA ASP A 726 44.75 -15.77 -21.54
C ASP A 726 43.79 -14.76 -22.20
N THR A 727 43.25 -15.15 -23.35
CA THR A 727 42.15 -14.45 -24.05
C THR A 727 40.82 -14.57 -23.31
N SER A 728 40.83 -14.85 -22.00
CA SER A 728 39.62 -14.81 -21.18
C SER A 728 38.99 -13.40 -21.24
N PRO A 729 37.70 -13.30 -21.58
CA PRO A 729 36.98 -12.04 -21.81
C PRO A 729 36.78 -11.18 -20.54
N HIS A 730 37.51 -11.46 -19.47
CA HIS A 730 37.40 -10.81 -18.17
C HIS A 730 38.45 -9.72 -17.93
N THR A 731 39.37 -9.54 -18.88
CA THR A 731 40.32 -8.44 -18.90
C THR A 731 39.75 -7.32 -19.79
N PRO A 732 39.55 -6.09 -19.31
CA PRO A 732 39.14 -5.00 -20.19
C PRO A 732 40.17 -4.86 -21.31
N ALA A 733 39.76 -5.10 -22.55
CA ALA A 733 40.55 -4.69 -23.71
C ALA A 733 40.84 -3.19 -23.57
N GLY A 734 42.10 -2.82 -23.81
CA GLY A 734 42.65 -1.50 -23.49
C GLY A 734 41.76 -0.31 -23.84
N SER A 735 41.82 0.70 -22.97
CA SER A 735 41.38 2.08 -23.20
C SER A 735 40.04 2.23 -23.92
N ILE A 736 38.96 2.37 -23.14
CA ILE A 736 37.73 2.99 -23.63
C ILE A 736 38.06 4.47 -23.92
N GLU A 737 38.52 4.75 -25.15
CA GLU A 737 38.48 6.10 -25.70
C GLU A 737 37.01 6.48 -25.88
N ASN A 738 36.60 7.50 -25.14
CA ASN A 738 35.28 8.10 -25.17
C ASN A 738 34.99 8.66 -26.59
N PRO A 739 33.98 8.16 -27.33
CA PRO A 739 33.68 8.66 -28.67
C PRO A 739 32.85 9.95 -28.56
N ARG A 740 33.44 11.01 -28.02
CA ARG A 740 32.88 12.38 -28.00
C ARG A 740 33.98 13.45 -28.07
N SER A 741 34.84 13.40 -29.09
CA SER A 741 35.70 14.55 -29.41
C SER A 741 36.19 14.62 -30.86
N ALA A 742 35.41 14.12 -31.83
CA ALA A 742 35.71 14.30 -33.24
C ALA A 742 34.53 14.95 -33.97
N GLY A 743 34.64 16.25 -34.26
CA GLY A 743 33.71 16.94 -35.15
C GLY A 743 33.64 18.45 -35.04
N SER A 744 34.70 19.17 -35.39
CA SER A 744 34.58 20.41 -36.20
C SER A 744 35.94 20.93 -36.67
N SER A 745 36.40 20.45 -37.82
CA SER A 745 37.33 21.23 -38.66
C SER A 745 37.23 20.74 -40.10
N GLY A 746 36.92 21.64 -41.03
CA GLY A 746 37.26 21.46 -42.43
C GLY A 746 36.09 21.46 -43.40
N SER A 747 35.76 22.65 -43.88
CA SER A 747 35.10 22.94 -45.15
C SER A 747 35.78 22.28 -46.36
N ARG A 748 35.02 21.59 -47.21
CA ARG A 748 34.84 21.86 -48.66
C ARG A 748 33.96 20.79 -49.29
#